data_AF-A0A7L3T815-F1
#
_entry.id   AF-A0A7L3T815-F1
#
_cell.length_a   1.000
_cell.length_b   1.000
_cell.length_c   1.000
_cell.angle_alpha   90.00
_cell.angle_beta   90.00
_cell.angle_gamma   90.00
#
_symmetry.space_group_name_H-M   'P 1'
#
loop_
_entity.id
_entity.type
_entity.pdbx_description
1 polymer ?
#
loop_
_entity_poly.entity_id
_entity_poly.type
_entity_poly.pdbx_seq_one_letter_code
_entity_poly.pdbx_strand_id
1 'polypeptide(L)'
;MSQWSQVQQLEIKFLEQVDQFYDDNFPMEIRHLLAQWIESQDWEAASNNEAMATILLQNLLIQVDEQLDRVSQEKNLLLIHNLKRIRKLLQGKYHGNPMHIAVIISNCLREERRILAAASMPVQGPLEKSLQNSVVSERQRNVEHKVSAIKNSAQMTDQDVKYLEDLQEEFDFRYKTIQSLEQSDKNSALIKQEMLALQAMLNTLDYKRKEVLSKIGRVIHEIDMLMSNMLTEELLDWKRRQQIACIGGPLHGGLDQLQNCFTLLAESLFQVRRQLEKLDELLTRLTYDGDPIPVQRPQLLEKVNFLLYNLFRNSFVVERQPCMPTHPQRPMVLKTLIQFTVKLRLLIKLPELNYQIRVKATIDNNRRFVLCGTHVKAMNMDESANGSLSVEFRHLQPKEMKSSAGSKGNEGPHMVTEELHSISFETQVCLYGLTINLETSSLPVVMISNVSQLPNAWASIIWYNLSTNDPQNLSFFNNPPAATLSQLLEVLSWQFSSYVGRGLNSEQLNMLAEKLMGQQVSYNDYQLSWAKFCKEHLPGKSFTFWVWLEAILDLIKKHILPLWIDGYVMGFVSKEKERILLKDKTPGTFLLRFSESNLGGITFTWVDQLENGDVTFHSVEPYNKGRLSALPFADILRDYKVIMADNVPENPLKYLYPDIPKDKAFGKHYSCQPNEVSKPSDGGGKGYVPSVFIPVSKILNDSTEPHSPSDLLPMSPSVYAVLREHLSPTVIETAVCCKLFHS
;
A
#
# COMPACT_ATOMS: atom_id res chain seq x y z
N MET A 1 -11.10 -21.61 -18.86
CA MET A 1 -11.03 -20.16 -19.14
C MET A 1 -9.59 -19.74 -19.05
N SER A 2 -9.10 -18.89 -19.96
CA SER A 2 -7.75 -18.32 -19.88
C SER A 2 -7.62 -17.42 -18.66
N GLN A 3 -6.40 -17.26 -18.15
CA GLN A 3 -6.06 -16.32 -17.08
C GLN A 3 -6.49 -14.90 -17.46
N TRP A 4 -6.25 -14.49 -18.71
CA TRP A 4 -6.66 -13.17 -19.20
C TRP A 4 -8.17 -12.93 -19.13
N SER A 5 -8.98 -13.95 -19.44
CA SER A 5 -10.44 -13.84 -19.37
C SER A 5 -10.92 -13.63 -17.93
N GLN A 6 -10.21 -14.15 -16.94
CA GLN A 6 -10.52 -13.91 -15.53
C GLN A 6 -10.13 -12.49 -15.12
N VAL A 7 -8.97 -12.01 -15.58
CA VAL A 7 -8.50 -10.64 -15.32
C VAL A 7 -9.51 -9.61 -15.82
N GLN A 8 -10.05 -9.80 -17.03
CA GLN A 8 -11.03 -8.89 -17.62
C GLN A 8 -12.37 -8.79 -16.88
N GLN A 9 -12.68 -9.76 -16.01
CA GLN A 9 -13.91 -9.78 -15.20
C GLN A 9 -13.74 -9.13 -13.84
N LEU A 10 -12.54 -8.63 -13.52
CA LEU A 10 -12.25 -7.99 -12.24
C LEU A 10 -12.88 -6.59 -12.14
N GLU A 11 -13.09 -6.14 -10.90
CA GLU A 11 -13.49 -4.76 -10.61
C GLU A 11 -12.43 -3.75 -11.11
N ILE A 12 -12.89 -2.54 -11.44
CA ILE A 12 -12.05 -1.46 -12.01
C ILE A 12 -10.76 -1.22 -11.19
N LYS A 13 -10.84 -1.27 -9.85
CA LYS A 13 -9.69 -1.09 -8.95
C LYS A 13 -8.54 -2.09 -9.17
N PHE A 14 -8.85 -3.31 -9.62
CA PHE A 14 -7.87 -4.32 -9.94
C PHE A 14 -7.41 -4.21 -11.39
N LEU A 15 -8.28 -3.79 -12.31
CA LEU A 15 -7.92 -3.49 -13.69
C LEU A 15 -6.91 -2.34 -13.78
N GLU A 16 -7.04 -1.31 -12.94
CA GLU A 16 -6.06 -0.22 -12.83
C GLU A 16 -4.68 -0.73 -12.37
N GLN A 17 -4.63 -1.74 -11.49
CA GLN A 17 -3.36 -2.37 -11.10
C GLN A 17 -2.75 -3.17 -12.25
N VAL A 18 -3.60 -3.81 -13.07
CA VAL A 18 -3.15 -4.51 -14.27
C VAL A 18 -2.53 -3.55 -15.27
N ASP A 19 -3.18 -2.41 -15.50
CA ASP A 19 -2.70 -1.37 -16.41
C ASP A 19 -1.30 -0.85 -16.04
N GLN A 20 -1.01 -0.68 -14.75
CA GLN A 20 0.24 -0.10 -14.26
C GLN A 20 1.52 -0.87 -14.61
N PHE A 21 1.44 -2.18 -14.88
CA PHE A 21 2.63 -2.99 -15.20
C PHE A 21 2.71 -3.43 -16.66
N TYR A 22 1.72 -3.09 -17.49
CA TYR A 22 1.80 -3.25 -18.93
C TYR A 22 2.32 -1.95 -19.56
N ASP A 23 3.51 -2.01 -20.15
CA ASP A 23 4.18 -0.85 -20.74
C ASP A 23 4.78 -1.18 -22.12
N ASP A 24 5.59 -0.27 -22.67
CA ASP A 24 6.27 -0.47 -23.95
C ASP A 24 7.27 -1.64 -23.93
N ASN A 25 7.62 -2.21 -22.77
CA ASN A 25 8.43 -3.44 -22.72
C ASN A 25 7.61 -4.65 -23.17
N PHE A 26 6.36 -4.77 -22.72
CA PHE A 26 5.45 -5.83 -23.14
C PHE A 26 4.04 -5.27 -23.33
N PRO A 27 3.66 -4.93 -24.57
CA PRO A 27 2.40 -4.25 -24.85
C PRO A 27 1.18 -5.12 -24.54
N MET A 28 0.16 -4.51 -23.91
CA MET A 28 -1.09 -5.19 -23.50
C MET A 28 -1.84 -5.78 -24.71
N GLU A 29 -1.70 -5.21 -25.90
CA GLU A 29 -2.33 -5.71 -27.12
C GLU A 29 -1.85 -7.12 -27.47
N ILE A 30 -0.55 -7.42 -27.28
CA ILE A 30 0.01 -8.76 -27.50
C ILE A 30 -0.50 -9.72 -26.45
N ARG A 31 -0.51 -9.28 -25.18
CA ARG A 31 -1.08 -10.06 -24.08
C ARG A 31 -2.53 -10.44 -24.33
N HIS A 32 -3.33 -9.51 -24.87
CA HIS A 32 -4.75 -9.70 -25.16
C HIS A 32 -4.98 -10.63 -26.35
N LEU A 33 -4.32 -10.39 -27.49
CA LEU A 33 -4.55 -11.15 -28.72
C LEU A 33 -3.98 -12.56 -28.67
N LEU A 34 -2.84 -12.75 -28.00
CA LEU A 34 -2.14 -14.03 -27.91
C LEU A 34 -2.30 -14.71 -26.56
N ALA A 35 -3.34 -14.35 -25.79
CA ALA A 35 -3.51 -14.77 -24.40
C ALA A 35 -3.36 -16.27 -24.18
N GLN A 36 -4.10 -17.08 -24.97
CA GLN A 36 -4.07 -18.54 -24.85
C GLN A 36 -2.71 -19.13 -25.18
N TRP A 37 -2.04 -18.61 -26.23
CA TRP A 37 -0.72 -19.08 -26.62
C TRP A 37 0.31 -18.74 -25.56
N ILE A 38 0.35 -17.48 -25.11
CA ILE A 38 1.27 -17.01 -24.06
C ILE A 38 1.13 -17.84 -22.78
N GLU A 39 -0.09 -18.08 -22.33
CA GLU A 39 -0.37 -18.84 -21.09
C GLU A 39 0.03 -20.32 -21.19
N SER A 40 0.15 -20.88 -22.40
CA SER A 40 0.52 -22.28 -22.63
C SER A 40 2.04 -22.55 -22.62
N GLN A 41 2.87 -21.50 -22.67
CA GLN A 41 4.33 -21.64 -22.73
C GLN A 41 4.96 -21.57 -21.34
N ASP A 42 6.10 -22.24 -21.16
CA ASP A 42 6.90 -22.18 -19.93
C ASP A 42 7.94 -21.05 -19.98
N TRP A 43 7.48 -19.84 -19.72
CA TRP A 43 8.33 -18.64 -19.68
C TRP A 43 9.32 -18.63 -18.51
N GLU A 44 9.05 -19.39 -17.44
CA GLU A 44 9.92 -19.48 -16.27
C GLU A 44 11.15 -20.33 -16.57
N ALA A 45 10.97 -21.48 -17.21
CA ALA A 45 12.09 -22.26 -17.73
C ALA A 45 12.90 -21.48 -18.77
N ALA A 46 12.22 -20.77 -19.68
CA ALA A 46 12.87 -19.96 -20.71
C ALA A 46 13.69 -18.79 -20.13
N SER A 47 13.28 -18.23 -18.99
CA SER A 47 14.03 -17.15 -18.34
C SER A 47 15.45 -17.54 -17.91
N ASN A 48 15.70 -18.84 -17.73
CA ASN A 48 16.98 -19.42 -17.31
C ASN A 48 17.71 -20.16 -18.45
N ASN A 49 17.13 -20.22 -19.65
CA ASN A 49 17.68 -20.97 -20.79
C ASN A 49 17.59 -20.17 -22.09
N GLU A 50 18.74 -19.69 -22.56
CA GLU A 50 18.84 -18.83 -23.75
C GLU A 50 18.33 -19.49 -25.03
N ALA A 51 18.59 -20.79 -25.22
CA ALA A 51 18.13 -21.51 -26.41
C ALA A 51 16.59 -21.60 -26.44
N MET A 52 15.99 -21.94 -25.29
CA MET A 52 14.54 -21.99 -25.15
C MET A 52 13.91 -20.61 -25.31
N ALA A 53 14.50 -19.57 -24.71
CA ALA A 53 14.05 -18.19 -24.85
C ALA A 53 14.10 -17.71 -26.31
N THR A 54 15.15 -18.09 -27.05
CA THR A 54 15.30 -17.75 -28.47
C THR A 54 14.20 -18.40 -29.32
N ILE A 55 13.90 -19.68 -29.07
CA ILE A 55 12.83 -20.41 -29.77
C ILE A 55 11.47 -19.77 -29.46
N LEU A 56 11.18 -19.48 -28.18
CA LEU A 56 9.92 -18.85 -27.79
C LEU A 56 9.76 -17.43 -28.36
N LEU A 57 10.83 -16.65 -28.43
CA LEU A 57 10.79 -15.33 -29.07
C LEU A 57 10.48 -15.45 -30.57
N GLN A 58 11.10 -16.39 -31.28
CA GLN A 58 10.81 -16.64 -32.69
C GLN A 58 9.35 -17.08 -32.89
N ASN A 59 8.86 -17.99 -32.06
CA ASN A 59 7.47 -18.44 -32.11
C ASN A 59 6.48 -17.31 -31.79
N LEU A 60 6.80 -16.43 -30.83
CA LEU A 60 6.00 -15.25 -30.52
C LEU A 60 5.91 -14.32 -31.74
N LEU A 61 7.02 -14.08 -32.44
CA LEU A 61 7.02 -13.26 -33.66
C LEU A 61 6.17 -13.87 -34.77
N ILE A 62 6.19 -15.21 -34.92
CA ILE A 62 5.33 -15.94 -35.87
C ILE A 62 3.85 -15.78 -35.48
N GLN A 63 3.51 -15.86 -34.20
CA GLN A 63 2.13 -15.64 -33.74
C GLN A 63 1.66 -14.20 -33.98
N VAL A 64 2.56 -13.21 -33.86
CA VAL A 64 2.27 -11.81 -34.24
C VAL A 64 2.07 -11.66 -35.75
N ASP A 65 2.91 -12.33 -36.56
CA ASP A 65 2.65 -12.82 -37.93
C ASP A 65 1.17 -13.09 -38.23
N GLU A 66 0.72 -14.20 -37.68
CA GLU A 66 -0.59 -14.75 -37.97
C GLU A 66 -1.72 -13.81 -37.55
N GLN A 67 -1.57 -13.08 -36.44
CA GLN A 67 -2.56 -12.08 -36.02
C GLN A 67 -2.57 -10.86 -36.93
N LEU A 68 -1.42 -10.40 -37.40
CA LEU A 68 -1.34 -9.28 -38.33
C LEU A 68 -2.03 -9.62 -39.65
N ASP A 69 -1.90 -10.86 -40.13
CA ASP A 69 -2.59 -11.33 -41.33
C ASP A 69 -4.11 -11.39 -41.12
N ARG A 70 -4.59 -11.91 -39.97
CA ARG A 70 -6.03 -11.94 -39.62
C ARG A 70 -6.62 -10.53 -39.54
N VAL A 71 -5.98 -9.63 -38.80
CA VAL A 71 -6.45 -8.25 -38.63
C VAL A 71 -6.40 -7.47 -39.97
N SER A 72 -5.45 -7.80 -40.85
CA SER A 72 -5.38 -7.22 -42.20
C SER A 72 -6.58 -7.62 -43.06
N GLN A 73 -7.12 -8.83 -42.88
CA GLN A 73 -8.36 -9.26 -43.53
C GLN A 73 -9.58 -8.51 -43.00
N GLU A 74 -9.60 -8.18 -41.70
CA GLU A 74 -10.65 -7.40 -41.03
C GLU A 74 -10.59 -5.89 -41.32
N LYS A 75 -9.53 -5.42 -42.01
CA LYS A 75 -9.30 -4.00 -42.38
C LYS A 75 -9.22 -3.03 -41.18
N ASN A 76 -8.82 -3.49 -39.99
CA ASN A 76 -8.63 -2.62 -38.83
C ASN A 76 -7.28 -1.89 -38.91
N LEU A 77 -7.26 -0.72 -39.56
CA LEU A 77 -6.05 0.08 -39.79
C LEU A 77 -5.25 0.36 -38.50
N LEU A 78 -5.94 0.64 -37.39
CA LEU A 78 -5.33 0.97 -36.12
C LEU A 78 -4.57 -0.23 -35.53
N LEU A 79 -5.22 -1.39 -35.46
CA LEU A 79 -4.59 -2.62 -34.97
C LEU A 79 -3.45 -3.08 -35.89
N ILE A 80 -3.59 -2.95 -37.22
CA ILE A 80 -2.51 -3.24 -38.17
C ILE A 80 -1.29 -2.35 -37.89
N HIS A 81 -1.49 -1.04 -37.70
CA HIS A 81 -0.42 -0.11 -37.39
C HIS A 81 0.26 -0.46 -36.06
N ASN A 82 -0.53 -0.74 -35.02
CA ASN A 82 -0.03 -1.09 -33.69
C ASN A 82 0.76 -2.41 -33.72
N LEU A 83 0.23 -3.48 -34.32
CA LEU A 83 0.93 -4.76 -34.44
C LEU A 83 2.23 -4.64 -35.23
N LYS A 84 2.26 -3.87 -36.32
CA LYS A 84 3.51 -3.58 -37.06
C LYS A 84 4.55 -2.87 -36.19
N ARG A 85 4.11 -1.90 -35.38
CA ARG A 85 4.98 -1.19 -34.43
C ARG A 85 5.52 -2.13 -33.36
N ILE A 86 4.64 -2.94 -32.76
CA ILE A 86 5.00 -3.86 -31.69
C ILE A 86 5.93 -4.96 -32.19
N ARG A 87 5.68 -5.54 -33.37
CA ARG A 87 6.59 -6.51 -34.00
C ARG A 87 8.01 -5.96 -34.13
N LYS A 88 8.14 -4.74 -34.67
CA LYS A 88 9.45 -4.07 -34.80
C LYS A 88 10.11 -3.84 -33.44
N LEU A 89 9.32 -3.45 -32.43
CA LEU A 89 9.82 -3.26 -31.07
C LEU A 89 10.31 -4.57 -30.46
N LEU A 90 9.52 -5.65 -30.54
CA LEU A 90 9.88 -6.95 -30.00
C LEU A 90 11.16 -7.49 -30.65
N GLN A 91 11.26 -7.39 -31.98
CA GLN A 91 12.43 -7.82 -32.73
C GLN A 91 13.66 -6.96 -32.41
N GLY A 92 13.54 -5.62 -32.45
CA GLY A 92 14.67 -4.73 -32.22
C GLY A 92 15.23 -4.79 -30.79
N LYS A 93 14.35 -4.95 -29.80
CA LYS A 93 14.71 -4.86 -28.37
C LYS A 93 15.18 -6.19 -27.78
N TYR A 94 14.59 -7.31 -28.20
CA TYR A 94 14.82 -8.61 -27.54
C TYR A 94 15.61 -9.61 -28.37
N HIS A 95 15.86 -9.36 -29.66
CA HIS A 95 16.65 -10.29 -30.48
C HIS A 95 18.08 -10.49 -29.97
N GLY A 96 18.69 -9.46 -29.39
CA GLY A 96 20.02 -9.55 -28.76
C GLY A 96 20.02 -10.08 -27.32
N ASN A 97 18.84 -10.20 -26.68
CA ASN A 97 18.71 -10.79 -25.34
C ASN A 97 17.31 -11.43 -25.16
N PRO A 98 17.09 -12.63 -25.70
CA PRO A 98 15.79 -13.30 -25.65
C PRO A 98 15.36 -13.70 -24.24
N MET A 99 16.31 -13.92 -23.31
CA MET A 99 15.97 -14.23 -21.92
C MET A 99 15.23 -13.08 -21.24
N HIS A 100 15.54 -11.83 -21.62
CA HIS A 100 14.89 -10.65 -21.04
C HIS A 100 13.38 -10.61 -21.30
N ILE A 101 12.92 -10.96 -22.51
CA ILE A 101 11.47 -11.02 -22.79
C ILE A 101 10.79 -12.16 -22.02
N ALA A 102 11.47 -13.30 -21.85
CA ALA A 102 10.94 -14.42 -21.07
C ALA A 102 10.75 -14.03 -19.59
N VAL A 103 11.72 -13.30 -19.02
CA VAL A 103 11.60 -12.72 -17.67
C VAL A 103 10.41 -11.77 -17.58
N ILE A 104 10.25 -10.87 -18.55
CA ILE A 104 9.14 -9.89 -18.55
C ILE A 104 7.79 -10.60 -18.60
N ILE A 105 7.58 -11.50 -19.56
CA ILE A 105 6.30 -12.21 -19.71
C ILE A 105 6.00 -13.07 -18.47
N SER A 106 7.01 -13.77 -17.95
CA SER A 106 6.88 -14.55 -16.71
C SER A 106 6.46 -13.67 -15.52
N ASN A 107 7.08 -12.49 -15.38
CA ASN A 107 6.72 -11.54 -14.35
C ASN A 107 5.29 -11.00 -14.51
N CYS A 108 4.87 -10.63 -15.73
CA CYS A 108 3.51 -10.15 -16.01
C CYS A 108 2.46 -11.22 -15.66
N LEU A 109 2.64 -12.46 -16.11
CA LEU A 109 1.73 -13.57 -15.80
C LEU A 109 1.68 -13.87 -14.30
N ARG A 110 2.82 -13.75 -13.60
CA ARG A 110 2.86 -13.93 -12.14
C ARG A 110 2.12 -12.83 -11.41
N GLU A 111 2.26 -11.58 -11.84
CA GLU A 111 1.58 -10.44 -11.22
C GLU A 111 0.06 -10.47 -11.46
N GLU A 112 -0.38 -10.87 -12.65
CA GLU A 112 -1.80 -11.16 -12.91
C GLU A 112 -2.36 -12.23 -11.97
N ARG A 113 -1.66 -13.35 -11.77
CA ARG A 113 -2.06 -14.39 -10.80
C ARG A 113 -2.12 -13.84 -9.39
N ARG A 114 -1.19 -12.96 -9.02
CA ARG A 114 -1.19 -12.28 -7.71
C ARG A 114 -2.46 -11.44 -7.54
N ILE A 115 -2.83 -10.66 -8.56
CA ILE A 115 -4.03 -9.80 -8.53
C ILE A 115 -5.30 -10.65 -8.49
N LEU A 116 -5.39 -11.71 -9.29
CA LEU A 116 -6.52 -12.64 -9.27
C LEU A 116 -6.67 -13.30 -7.90
N ALA A 117 -5.57 -13.76 -7.30
CA ALA A 117 -5.57 -14.33 -5.97
C ALA A 117 -6.05 -13.30 -4.94
N ALA A 118 -5.58 -12.05 -5.01
CA ALA A 118 -6.03 -10.97 -4.14
C ALA A 118 -7.52 -10.65 -4.31
N ALA A 119 -8.02 -10.61 -5.56
CA ALA A 119 -9.42 -10.31 -5.86
C ALA A 119 -10.38 -11.45 -5.45
N SER A 120 -9.91 -12.70 -5.42
CA SER A 120 -10.70 -13.85 -4.99
C SER A 120 -10.88 -13.94 -3.47
N MET A 121 -10.16 -13.14 -2.69
CA MET A 121 -10.27 -13.14 -1.24
C MET A 121 -11.58 -12.46 -0.79
N PRO A 122 -12.34 -13.07 0.13
CA PRO A 122 -13.51 -12.41 0.70
C PRO A 122 -13.07 -11.18 1.52
N VAL A 123 -13.96 -10.19 1.61
CA VAL A 123 -13.75 -8.99 2.44
C VAL A 123 -13.44 -9.42 3.88
N GLN A 124 -12.30 -8.98 4.39
CA GLN A 124 -11.61 -9.62 5.52
C GLN A 124 -12.27 -9.33 6.89
N GLY A 125 -13.16 -8.34 6.99
CA GLY A 125 -13.94 -8.07 8.20
C GLY A 125 -14.66 -6.72 8.22
N PRO A 126 -15.18 -6.29 9.39
CA PRO A 126 -15.97 -5.05 9.52
C PRO A 126 -15.22 -3.77 9.15
N LEU A 127 -13.91 -3.68 9.41
CA LEU A 127 -13.14 -2.49 9.10
C LEU A 127 -13.01 -2.31 7.59
N GLU A 128 -12.68 -3.37 6.86
CA GLU A 128 -12.64 -3.35 5.40
C GLU A 128 -14.01 -3.02 4.77
N LYS A 129 -15.09 -3.62 5.30
CA LYS A 129 -16.46 -3.34 4.85
C LYS A 129 -16.83 -1.86 5.02
N SER A 130 -16.50 -1.28 6.17
CA SER A 130 -16.76 0.15 6.44
C SER A 130 -16.09 1.06 5.41
N LEU A 131 -14.85 0.72 5.02
CA LEU A 131 -14.05 1.49 4.07
C LEU A 131 -14.56 1.38 2.61
N GLN A 132 -15.22 0.27 2.27
CA GLN A 132 -15.74 -0.02 0.92
C GLN A 132 -17.23 0.32 0.74
N ASN A 133 -17.90 0.88 1.76
CA ASN A 133 -19.34 1.10 1.77
C ASN A 133 -19.82 2.07 0.65
N SER A 134 -20.91 1.70 -0.03
CA SER A 134 -21.57 2.51 -1.07
C SER A 134 -22.00 3.90 -0.59
N VAL A 135 -22.30 4.03 0.71
CA VAL A 135 -22.67 5.28 1.38
C VAL A 135 -21.57 6.35 1.25
N VAL A 136 -20.29 5.94 1.28
CA VAL A 136 -19.16 6.88 1.12
C VAL A 136 -19.12 7.44 -0.31
N SER A 137 -19.43 6.62 -1.31
CA SER A 137 -19.51 7.08 -2.71
C SER A 137 -20.70 8.02 -2.95
N GLU A 138 -21.84 7.77 -2.31
CA GLU A 138 -23.02 8.64 -2.41
C GLU A 138 -22.77 10.00 -1.72
N ARG A 139 -22.15 9.97 -0.55
CA ARG A 139 -21.74 11.18 0.19
C ARG A 139 -20.80 12.06 -0.64
N GLN A 140 -19.81 11.46 -1.31
CA GLN A 140 -18.88 12.17 -2.20
C GLN A 140 -19.58 12.84 -3.39
N ARG A 141 -20.49 12.13 -4.08
CA ARG A 141 -21.27 12.74 -5.18
C ARG A 141 -22.13 13.90 -4.71
N ASN A 142 -22.73 13.80 -3.51
CA ASN A 142 -23.51 14.89 -2.94
C ASN A 142 -22.65 16.14 -2.68
N VAL A 143 -21.41 15.96 -2.19
CA VAL A 143 -20.46 17.07 -2.04
C VAL A 143 -20.17 17.72 -3.40
N GLU A 144 -19.83 16.92 -4.42
CA GLU A 144 -19.53 17.45 -5.76
C GLU A 144 -20.70 18.23 -6.36
N HIS A 145 -21.93 17.71 -6.25
CA HIS A 145 -23.13 18.40 -6.71
C HIS A 145 -23.34 19.75 -6.00
N LYS A 146 -23.16 19.80 -4.68
CA LYS A 146 -23.27 21.06 -3.91
C LYS A 146 -22.18 22.06 -4.27
N VAL A 147 -20.93 21.61 -4.43
CA VAL A 147 -19.83 22.48 -4.88
C VAL A 147 -20.14 23.08 -6.24
N SER A 148 -20.64 22.28 -7.18
CA SER A 148 -21.02 22.77 -8.51
C SER A 148 -22.18 23.77 -8.44
N ALA A 149 -23.17 23.54 -7.57
CA ALA A 149 -24.27 24.47 -7.37
C ALA A 149 -23.80 25.83 -6.81
N ILE A 150 -22.91 25.80 -5.82
CA ILE A 150 -22.29 27.01 -5.24
C ILE A 150 -21.50 27.78 -6.31
N LYS A 151 -20.70 27.09 -7.14
CA LYS A 151 -19.95 27.72 -8.22
C LYS A 151 -20.88 28.44 -9.20
N ASN A 152 -22.00 27.81 -9.57
CA ASN A 152 -23.01 28.43 -10.42
C ASN A 152 -23.64 29.66 -9.74
N SER A 153 -23.94 29.57 -8.43
CA SER A 153 -24.49 30.69 -7.65
C SER A 153 -23.53 31.88 -7.58
N ALA A 154 -22.24 31.63 -7.33
CA ALA A 154 -21.19 32.65 -7.34
C ALA A 154 -20.99 33.29 -8.73
N GLN A 155 -21.19 32.52 -9.80
CA GLN A 155 -21.17 33.05 -11.17
C GLN A 155 -22.40 33.91 -11.47
N MET A 156 -23.58 33.55 -10.97
CA MET A 156 -24.78 34.38 -11.10
C MET A 156 -24.64 35.70 -10.35
N THR A 157 -24.06 35.70 -9.14
CA THR A 157 -23.81 36.96 -8.41
C THR A 157 -22.79 37.84 -9.12
N ASP A 158 -21.83 37.26 -9.85
CA ASP A 158 -20.88 38.02 -10.69
C ASP A 158 -21.58 38.79 -11.81
N GLN A 159 -22.56 38.14 -12.46
CA GLN A 159 -23.38 38.77 -13.49
C GLN A 159 -24.25 39.88 -12.89
N ASP A 160 -24.81 39.67 -11.70
CA ASP A 160 -25.58 40.71 -11.01
C ASP A 160 -24.71 41.93 -10.64
N VAL A 161 -23.44 41.73 -10.25
CA VAL A 161 -22.50 42.84 -9.97
C VAL A 161 -22.13 43.60 -11.24
N LYS A 162 -21.92 42.91 -12.37
CA LYS A 162 -21.68 43.57 -13.67
C LYS A 162 -22.89 44.39 -14.12
N TYR A 163 -24.09 43.82 -13.99
CA TYR A 163 -25.32 44.55 -14.29
C TYR A 163 -25.50 45.79 -13.39
N LEU A 164 -25.12 45.69 -12.11
CA LEU A 164 -25.12 46.83 -11.21
C LEU A 164 -24.11 47.91 -11.62
N GLU A 165 -22.93 47.52 -12.09
CA GLU A 165 -21.94 48.45 -12.67
C GLU A 165 -22.52 49.18 -13.88
N ASP A 166 -23.09 48.45 -14.84
CA ASP A 166 -23.70 49.04 -16.06
C ASP A 166 -24.80 50.05 -15.71
N LEU A 167 -25.69 49.72 -14.77
CA LEU A 167 -26.75 50.63 -14.30
C LEU A 167 -26.17 51.89 -13.66
N GLN A 168 -25.07 51.76 -12.91
CA GLN A 168 -24.43 52.88 -12.24
C GLN A 168 -23.70 53.77 -13.24
N GLU A 169 -23.09 53.21 -14.27
CA GLU A 169 -22.47 53.96 -15.36
C GLU A 169 -23.52 54.72 -16.19
N GLU A 170 -24.67 54.10 -16.48
CA GLU A 170 -25.78 54.80 -17.12
C GLU A 170 -26.29 55.97 -16.25
N PHE A 171 -26.45 55.75 -14.95
CA PHE A 171 -26.84 56.80 -14.01
C PHE A 171 -25.83 57.95 -14.02
N ASP A 172 -24.53 57.65 -13.89
CA ASP A 172 -23.46 58.64 -13.84
C ASP A 172 -23.39 59.45 -15.16
N PHE A 173 -23.54 58.78 -16.31
CA PHE A 173 -23.60 59.42 -17.62
C PHE A 173 -24.77 60.41 -17.73
N ARG A 174 -25.99 59.97 -17.36
CA ARG A 174 -27.18 60.83 -17.39
C ARG A 174 -27.06 61.99 -16.40
N TYR A 175 -26.56 61.73 -15.20
CA TYR A 175 -26.36 62.76 -14.18
C TYR A 175 -25.37 63.83 -14.63
N LYS A 176 -24.20 63.44 -15.17
CA LYS A 176 -23.20 64.36 -15.72
C LYS A 176 -23.73 65.16 -16.90
N THR A 177 -24.52 64.52 -17.77
CA THR A 177 -25.17 65.19 -18.91
C THR A 177 -26.08 66.33 -18.42
N ILE A 178 -26.91 66.07 -17.41
CA ILE A 178 -27.80 67.09 -16.82
C ILE A 178 -27.00 68.18 -16.10
N GLN A 179 -25.91 67.82 -15.42
CA GLN A 179 -25.06 68.79 -14.72
C GLN A 179 -24.33 69.74 -15.69
N SER A 180 -24.04 69.29 -16.92
CA SER A 180 -23.38 70.06 -17.97
C SER A 180 -24.27 71.08 -18.70
N LEU A 181 -25.60 71.01 -18.53
CA LEU A 181 -26.54 71.97 -19.12
C LEU A 181 -26.46 73.35 -18.43
N GLU A 182 -26.46 74.43 -19.23
CA GLU A 182 -26.33 75.82 -18.75
C GLU A 182 -27.50 76.24 -17.82
N GLN A 183 -27.21 77.19 -16.92
CA GLN A 183 -28.14 77.63 -15.85
C GLN A 183 -29.48 78.21 -16.34
N SER A 184 -29.60 78.63 -17.61
CA SER A 184 -30.84 79.18 -18.18
C SER A 184 -31.93 78.13 -18.44
N ASP A 185 -31.58 76.84 -18.57
CA ASP A 185 -32.54 75.77 -18.89
C ASP A 185 -33.06 74.99 -17.67
N LYS A 186 -32.50 75.24 -16.47
CA LYS A 186 -32.75 74.46 -15.22
C LYS A 186 -34.20 74.43 -14.75
N ASN A 187 -35.05 75.35 -15.20
CA ASN A 187 -36.48 75.39 -14.86
C ASN A 187 -37.41 74.77 -15.91
N SER A 188 -36.87 74.15 -16.97
CA SER A 188 -37.68 73.48 -17.99
C SER A 188 -38.39 72.24 -17.42
N ALA A 189 -39.61 71.96 -17.91
CA ALA A 189 -40.36 70.77 -17.55
C ALA A 189 -39.59 69.47 -17.88
N LEU A 190 -38.74 69.53 -18.91
CA LEU A 190 -37.88 68.43 -19.35
C LEU A 190 -36.86 68.05 -18.27
N ILE A 191 -36.19 69.02 -17.64
CA ILE A 191 -35.20 68.76 -16.58
C ILE A 191 -35.87 68.22 -15.32
N LYS A 192 -37.08 68.68 -14.98
CA LYS A 192 -37.85 68.10 -13.86
C LYS A 192 -38.21 66.63 -14.11
N GLN A 193 -38.58 66.29 -15.34
CA GLN A 193 -38.87 64.91 -15.74
C GLN A 193 -37.62 64.02 -15.69
N GLU A 194 -36.48 64.52 -16.16
CA GLU A 194 -35.20 63.82 -16.07
C GLU A 194 -34.71 63.64 -14.62
N MET A 195 -34.94 64.62 -13.73
CA MET A 195 -34.62 64.45 -12.30
C MET A 195 -35.49 63.36 -11.64
N LEU A 196 -36.76 63.24 -12.01
CA LEU A 196 -37.61 62.13 -11.54
C LEU A 196 -37.10 60.78 -12.07
N ALA A 197 -36.64 60.73 -13.32
CA ALA A 197 -36.05 59.53 -13.90
C ALA A 197 -34.75 59.13 -13.17
N LEU A 198 -33.87 60.09 -12.87
CA LEU A 198 -32.66 59.86 -12.08
C LEU A 198 -32.98 59.34 -10.67
N GLN A 199 -34.00 59.88 -10.00
CA GLN A 199 -34.41 59.37 -8.69
C GLN A 199 -34.91 57.93 -8.78
N ALA A 200 -35.66 57.58 -9.84
CA ALA A 200 -36.10 56.21 -10.07
C ALA A 200 -34.91 55.25 -10.34
N MET A 201 -33.91 55.71 -11.08
CA MET A 201 -32.66 54.96 -11.30
C MET A 201 -31.89 54.77 -9.99
N LEU A 202 -31.77 55.80 -9.15
CA LEU A 202 -31.11 55.72 -7.85
C LEU A 202 -31.82 54.71 -6.92
N ASN A 203 -33.15 54.73 -6.88
CA ASN A 203 -33.94 53.76 -6.11
C ASN A 203 -33.73 52.32 -6.62
N THR A 204 -33.61 52.16 -7.95
CA THR A 204 -33.31 50.87 -8.58
C THR A 204 -31.91 50.39 -8.22
N LEU A 205 -30.91 51.28 -8.25
CA LEU A 205 -29.55 50.99 -7.82
C LEU A 205 -29.51 50.56 -6.36
N ASP A 206 -30.21 51.25 -5.45
CA ASP A 206 -30.28 50.87 -4.04
C ASP A 206 -30.89 49.48 -3.83
N TYR A 207 -32.02 49.21 -4.50
CA TYR A 207 -32.62 47.89 -4.47
C TYR A 207 -31.65 46.80 -4.95
N LYS A 208 -30.96 47.06 -6.07
CA LYS A 208 -29.99 46.12 -6.64
C LYS A 208 -28.76 45.92 -5.77
N ARG A 209 -28.23 46.98 -5.13
CA ARG A 209 -27.14 46.86 -4.14
C ARG A 209 -27.54 45.96 -2.97
N LYS A 210 -28.75 46.13 -2.42
CA LYS A 210 -29.28 45.27 -1.34
C LYS A 210 -29.47 43.83 -1.80
N GLU A 211 -30.01 43.62 -3.00
CA GLU A 211 -30.22 42.30 -3.59
C GLU A 211 -28.89 41.55 -3.78
N VAL A 212 -27.89 42.20 -4.39
CA VAL A 212 -26.55 41.63 -4.63
C VAL A 212 -25.88 41.25 -3.32
N LEU A 213 -25.85 42.15 -2.33
CA LEU A 213 -25.25 41.87 -1.02
C LEU A 213 -25.94 40.71 -0.31
N SER A 214 -27.27 40.61 -0.39
CA SER A 214 -28.02 39.50 0.17
C SER A 214 -27.67 38.17 -0.51
N LYS A 215 -27.57 38.15 -1.85
CA LYS A 215 -27.17 36.94 -2.59
C LYS A 215 -25.74 36.52 -2.27
N ILE A 216 -24.79 37.47 -2.24
CA ILE A 216 -23.40 37.20 -1.83
C ILE A 216 -23.36 36.60 -0.41
N GLY A 217 -24.11 37.18 0.53
CA GLY A 217 -24.21 36.66 1.89
C GLY A 217 -24.73 35.21 1.96
N ARG A 218 -25.70 34.84 1.10
CA ARG A 218 -26.19 33.45 0.99
C ARG A 218 -25.12 32.51 0.46
N VAL A 219 -24.41 32.89 -0.60
CA VAL A 219 -23.32 32.08 -1.16
C VAL A 219 -22.24 31.81 -0.12
N ILE A 220 -21.82 32.84 0.64
CA ILE A 220 -20.84 32.71 1.72
C ILE A 220 -21.33 31.73 2.80
N HIS A 221 -22.60 31.82 3.18
CA HIS A 221 -23.19 30.91 4.17
C HIS A 221 -23.26 29.46 3.68
N GLU A 222 -23.63 29.24 2.41
CA GLU A 222 -23.65 27.90 1.81
C GLU A 222 -22.25 27.28 1.76
N ILE A 223 -21.22 28.08 1.44
CA ILE A 223 -19.82 27.64 1.45
C ILE A 223 -19.39 27.23 2.87
N ASP A 224 -19.67 28.06 3.87
CA ASP A 224 -19.31 27.79 5.27
C ASP A 224 -19.95 26.49 5.79
N MET A 225 -21.25 26.30 5.51
CA MET A 225 -21.99 25.10 5.87
C MET A 225 -21.44 23.84 5.18
N LEU A 226 -21.06 23.94 3.90
CA LEU A 226 -20.48 22.82 3.15
C LEU A 226 -19.08 22.47 3.68
N MET A 227 -18.24 23.48 3.95
CA MET A 227 -16.89 23.28 4.47
C MET A 227 -16.91 22.60 5.85
N SER A 228 -17.75 23.09 6.76
CA SER A 228 -17.80 22.62 8.15
C SER A 228 -18.43 21.23 8.27
N ASN A 229 -19.52 20.96 7.57
CA ASN A 229 -20.31 19.74 7.79
C ASN A 229 -19.97 18.58 6.84
N MET A 230 -19.33 18.85 5.71
CA MET A 230 -19.12 17.82 4.68
C MET A 230 -17.67 17.69 4.27
N LEU A 231 -17.03 18.79 3.86
CA LEU A 231 -15.67 18.73 3.31
C LEU A 231 -14.63 18.33 4.37
N THR A 232 -14.76 18.84 5.59
CA THR A 232 -13.86 18.50 6.70
C THR A 232 -13.97 17.03 7.09
N GLU A 233 -15.18 16.48 7.14
CA GLU A 233 -15.40 15.06 7.43
C GLU A 233 -14.85 14.15 6.32
N GLU A 234 -15.10 14.46 5.05
CA GLU A 234 -14.54 13.69 3.92
C GLU A 234 -13.01 13.69 3.92
N LEU A 235 -12.40 14.82 4.30
CA LEU A 235 -10.94 14.92 4.42
C LEU A 235 -10.41 14.04 5.56
N LEU A 236 -11.10 14.01 6.71
CA LEU A 236 -10.73 13.15 7.83
C LEU A 236 -10.89 11.66 7.47
N ASP A 237 -11.97 11.31 6.78
CA ASP A 237 -12.21 9.95 6.28
C ASP A 237 -11.16 9.54 5.25
N TRP A 238 -10.75 10.46 4.38
CA TRP A 238 -9.63 10.22 3.46
C TRP A 238 -8.30 10.01 4.21
N LYS A 239 -7.99 10.83 5.23
CA LYS A 239 -6.79 10.65 6.07
C LYS A 239 -6.81 9.29 6.78
N ARG A 240 -7.96 8.86 7.30
CA ARG A 240 -8.12 7.53 7.92
C ARG A 240 -7.92 6.41 6.90
N ARG A 241 -8.48 6.54 5.68
CA ARG A 241 -8.24 5.60 4.58
C ARG A 241 -6.76 5.53 4.20
N GLN A 242 -6.07 6.67 4.11
CA GLN A 242 -4.63 6.71 3.86
C GLN A 242 -3.84 6.00 4.96
N GLN A 243 -4.19 6.23 6.23
CA GLN A 243 -3.57 5.59 7.39
C GLN A 243 -3.67 4.06 7.32
N ILE A 244 -4.86 3.54 6.99
CA ILE A 244 -5.09 2.10 6.81
C ILE A 244 -4.39 1.56 5.56
N ALA A 245 -4.38 2.30 4.45
CA ALA A 245 -3.66 1.90 3.24
C ALA A 245 -2.14 1.81 3.49
N CYS A 246 -1.58 2.67 4.34
CA CYS A 246 -0.16 2.60 4.69
C CYS A 246 0.22 1.30 5.41
N ILE A 247 -0.69 0.69 6.16
CA ILE A 247 -0.47 -0.62 6.80
C ILE A 247 -0.91 -1.78 5.90
N GLY A 248 -1.13 -1.56 4.60
CA GLY A 248 -1.45 -2.61 3.62
C GLY A 248 -2.94 -2.82 3.37
N GLY A 249 -3.82 -2.00 3.95
CA GLY A 249 -5.25 -2.03 3.66
C GLY A 249 -5.58 -1.56 2.24
N PRO A 250 -6.86 -1.62 1.83
CA PRO A 250 -7.26 -1.35 0.46
C PRO A 250 -7.00 0.10 0.04
N LEU A 251 -6.27 0.28 -1.05
CA LEU A 251 -6.03 1.58 -1.69
C LEU A 251 -7.34 2.11 -2.28
N HIS A 252 -7.78 3.28 -1.84
CA HIS A 252 -8.95 3.95 -2.41
C HIS A 252 -8.52 5.30 -3.03
N GLY A 253 -8.87 5.47 -4.31
CA GLY A 253 -8.85 6.77 -4.98
C GLY A 253 -9.84 7.73 -4.32
N GLY A 254 -9.62 9.04 -4.49
CA GLY A 254 -10.51 10.08 -3.94
C GLY A 254 -9.84 11.43 -3.76
N LEU A 255 -8.51 11.48 -3.78
CA LEU A 255 -7.79 12.75 -3.65
C LEU A 255 -8.05 13.70 -4.83
N ASP A 256 -8.28 13.17 -6.03
CA ASP A 256 -8.62 13.97 -7.20
C ASP A 256 -10.02 14.58 -7.09
N GLN A 257 -10.99 13.85 -6.56
CA GLN A 257 -12.34 14.36 -6.29
C GLN A 257 -12.29 15.46 -5.23
N LEU A 258 -11.56 15.23 -4.12
CA LEU A 258 -11.31 16.25 -3.11
C LEU A 258 -10.60 17.46 -3.72
N GLN A 259 -9.57 17.26 -4.55
CA GLN A 259 -8.87 18.35 -5.22
C GLN A 259 -9.83 19.20 -6.05
N ASN A 260 -10.73 18.56 -6.82
CA ASN A 260 -11.72 19.28 -7.60
C ASN A 260 -12.67 20.09 -6.71
N CYS A 261 -13.19 19.48 -5.63
CA CYS A 261 -14.06 20.17 -4.67
C CYS A 261 -13.36 21.38 -4.01
N PHE A 262 -12.15 21.19 -3.49
CA PHE A 262 -11.36 22.25 -2.86
C PHE A 262 -11.02 23.37 -3.85
N THR A 263 -10.67 23.02 -5.09
CA THR A 263 -10.32 23.99 -6.14
C THR A 263 -11.54 24.83 -6.53
N LEU A 264 -12.68 24.20 -6.81
CA LEU A 264 -13.90 24.92 -7.20
C LEU A 264 -14.44 25.83 -6.08
N LEU A 265 -14.31 25.41 -4.81
CA LEU A 265 -14.66 26.25 -3.67
C LEU A 265 -13.71 27.43 -3.51
N ALA A 266 -12.40 27.21 -3.68
CA ALA A 266 -11.41 28.28 -3.65
C ALA A 266 -11.67 29.32 -4.76
N GLU A 267 -11.93 28.86 -5.99
CA GLU A 267 -12.31 29.72 -7.12
C GLU A 267 -13.57 30.54 -6.80
N SER A 268 -14.59 29.90 -6.24
CA SER A 268 -15.86 30.55 -5.86
C SER A 268 -15.63 31.62 -4.78
N LEU A 269 -14.81 31.34 -3.77
CA LEU A 269 -14.46 32.31 -2.72
C LEU A 269 -13.64 33.48 -3.26
N PHE A 270 -12.66 33.23 -4.12
CA PHE A 270 -11.89 34.31 -4.78
C PHE A 270 -12.78 35.15 -5.70
N GLN A 271 -13.74 34.53 -6.40
CA GLN A 271 -14.71 35.24 -7.21
C GLN A 271 -15.61 36.14 -6.36
N VAL A 272 -16.16 35.64 -5.25
CA VAL A 272 -16.93 36.45 -4.30
C VAL A 272 -16.09 37.57 -3.71
N ARG A 273 -14.82 37.32 -3.40
CA ARG A 273 -13.90 38.38 -2.93
C ARG A 273 -13.74 39.49 -3.97
N ARG A 274 -13.52 39.15 -5.24
CA ARG A 274 -13.41 40.12 -6.34
C ARG A 274 -14.72 40.91 -6.54
N GLN A 275 -15.87 40.26 -6.40
CA GLN A 275 -17.17 40.94 -6.41
C GLN A 275 -17.27 41.99 -5.30
N LEU A 276 -16.87 41.63 -4.07
CA LEU A 276 -16.83 42.58 -2.95
C LEU A 276 -15.86 43.73 -3.22
N GLU A 277 -14.66 43.46 -3.76
CA GLU A 277 -13.69 44.47 -4.20
C GLU A 277 -14.29 45.41 -5.26
N LYS A 278 -15.05 44.87 -6.21
CA LYS A 278 -15.75 45.67 -7.22
C LYS A 278 -16.84 46.57 -6.63
N LEU A 279 -17.57 46.10 -5.61
CA LEU A 279 -18.55 46.92 -4.90
C LEU A 279 -17.90 48.10 -4.15
N ASP A 280 -16.64 48.00 -3.71
CA ASP A 280 -15.88 49.16 -3.19
C ASP A 280 -15.68 50.21 -4.28
N GLU A 281 -15.27 49.75 -5.46
CA GLU A 281 -15.00 50.64 -6.57
C GLU A 281 -16.27 51.41 -6.95
N LEU A 282 -17.41 50.71 -7.00
CA LEU A 282 -18.72 51.34 -7.22
C LEU A 282 -19.10 52.32 -6.10
N LEU A 283 -18.75 52.01 -4.85
CA LEU A 283 -18.96 52.92 -3.71
C LEU A 283 -18.13 54.21 -3.86
N THR A 284 -16.88 54.13 -4.32
CA THR A 284 -16.05 55.33 -4.54
C THR A 284 -16.62 56.27 -5.61
N ARG A 285 -17.36 55.72 -6.60
CA ARG A 285 -18.00 56.48 -7.67
C ARG A 285 -19.34 57.10 -7.24
N LEU A 286 -20.14 56.37 -6.46
CA LEU A 286 -21.46 56.80 -6.01
C LEU A 286 -21.80 56.22 -4.63
N THR A 287 -22.12 57.09 -3.68
CA THR A 287 -22.67 56.72 -2.37
C THR A 287 -23.76 57.69 -1.94
N TYR A 288 -24.56 57.28 -0.96
CA TYR A 288 -25.70 58.02 -0.45
C TYR A 288 -26.02 57.62 1.00
N ASP A 289 -26.86 58.40 1.66
CA ASP A 289 -27.23 58.16 3.05
C ASP A 289 -28.07 56.87 3.15
N GLY A 290 -27.65 55.92 3.99
CA GLY A 290 -28.28 54.60 4.11
C GLY A 290 -27.83 53.56 3.06
N ASP A 291 -26.76 53.82 2.30
CA ASP A 291 -26.14 52.84 1.40
C ASP A 291 -25.73 51.56 2.16
N PRO A 292 -26.14 50.36 1.69
CA PRO A 292 -25.84 49.11 2.38
C PRO A 292 -24.38 48.64 2.23
N ILE A 293 -23.67 49.08 1.19
CA ILE A 293 -22.31 48.61 0.87
C ILE A 293 -21.30 48.91 2.00
N PRO A 294 -21.15 50.16 2.50
CA PRO A 294 -20.15 50.46 3.52
C PRO A 294 -20.40 49.74 4.85
N VAL A 295 -21.65 49.38 5.15
CA VAL A 295 -22.02 48.68 6.40
C VAL A 295 -21.81 47.16 6.29
N GLN A 296 -22.27 46.53 5.20
CA GLN A 296 -22.28 45.07 5.09
C GLN A 296 -21.01 44.49 4.46
N ARG A 297 -20.40 45.18 3.49
CA ARG A 297 -19.22 44.68 2.76
C ARG A 297 -18.05 44.29 3.66
N PRO A 298 -17.65 45.08 4.68
CA PRO A 298 -16.51 44.73 5.51
C PRO A 298 -16.69 43.39 6.23
N GLN A 299 -17.90 43.13 6.76
CA GLN A 299 -18.24 41.89 7.46
C GLN A 299 -18.23 40.69 6.50
N LEU A 300 -18.73 40.86 5.27
CA LEU A 300 -18.70 39.81 4.25
C LEU A 300 -17.26 39.49 3.81
N LEU A 301 -16.42 40.52 3.63
CA LEU A 301 -15.03 40.36 3.24
C LEU A 301 -14.21 39.63 4.32
N GLU A 302 -14.41 39.97 5.59
CA GLU A 302 -13.77 39.28 6.70
C GLU A 302 -14.14 37.79 6.74
N LYS A 303 -15.42 37.46 6.57
CA LYS A 303 -15.89 36.07 6.48
C LYS A 303 -15.27 35.32 5.31
N VAL A 304 -15.20 35.92 4.12
CA VAL A 304 -14.57 35.31 2.94
C VAL A 304 -13.08 35.03 3.19
N ASN A 305 -12.36 35.98 3.81
CA ASN A 305 -10.95 35.81 4.13
C ASN A 305 -10.71 34.70 5.15
N PHE A 306 -11.58 34.61 6.16
CA PHE A 306 -11.53 33.52 7.14
C PHE A 306 -11.78 32.16 6.48
N LEU A 307 -12.78 32.06 5.61
CA LEU A 307 -13.09 30.82 4.87
C LEU A 307 -11.94 30.42 3.94
N LEU A 308 -11.35 31.37 3.21
CA LEU A 308 -10.16 31.14 2.39
C LEU A 308 -9.01 30.61 3.25
N TYR A 309 -8.71 31.25 4.38
CA TYR A 309 -7.64 30.80 5.28
C TYR A 309 -7.88 29.35 5.75
N ASN A 310 -9.09 29.03 6.18
CA ASN A 310 -9.44 27.68 6.64
C ASN A 310 -9.37 26.65 5.51
N LEU A 311 -9.83 27.00 4.31
CA LEU A 311 -9.80 26.13 3.13
C LEU A 311 -8.36 25.80 2.73
N PHE A 312 -7.49 26.81 2.65
CA PHE A 312 -6.07 26.61 2.35
C PHE A 312 -5.37 25.76 3.41
N ARG A 313 -5.63 26.02 4.70
CA ARG A 313 -5.07 25.24 5.80
C ARG A 313 -5.42 23.75 5.70
N ASN A 314 -6.68 23.43 5.40
CA ASN A 314 -7.13 22.04 5.27
C ASN A 314 -6.70 21.38 3.96
N SER A 315 -6.37 22.17 2.93
CA SER A 315 -5.96 21.66 1.62
C SER A 315 -4.52 21.13 1.57
N PHE A 316 -3.67 21.47 2.54
CA PHE A 316 -2.26 21.08 2.54
C PHE A 316 -2.05 19.74 3.24
N VAL A 317 -1.83 18.68 2.45
CA VAL A 317 -1.80 17.30 2.94
C VAL A 317 -0.56 16.54 2.49
N VAL A 318 -0.19 15.53 3.27
CA VAL A 318 0.78 14.52 2.87
C VAL A 318 0.08 13.50 1.99
N GLU A 319 0.40 13.45 0.69
CA GLU A 319 -0.18 12.49 -0.27
C GLU A 319 0.49 11.12 -0.17
N ARG A 320 1.82 11.09 -0.03
CA ARG A 320 2.60 9.87 0.18
C ARG A 320 3.43 10.02 1.44
N GLN A 321 3.11 9.20 2.45
CA GLN A 321 3.81 9.19 3.74
C GLN A 321 5.30 8.83 3.58
N PRO A 322 6.16 9.24 4.54
CA PRO A 322 7.59 8.98 4.48
C PRO A 322 7.91 7.49 4.28
N CYS A 323 8.66 7.16 3.23
CA CYS A 323 8.97 5.77 2.88
C CYS A 323 10.37 5.65 2.29
N MET A 324 11.11 4.60 2.67
CA MET A 324 12.41 4.31 2.08
C MET A 324 12.24 3.56 0.74
N PRO A 325 12.82 4.02 -0.37
CA PRO A 325 12.77 3.29 -1.65
C PRO A 325 13.33 1.87 -1.58
N THR A 326 14.24 1.58 -0.64
CA THR A 326 14.80 0.24 -0.41
C THR A 326 13.81 -0.71 0.26
N HIS A 327 12.78 -0.19 0.94
CA HIS A 327 11.76 -0.95 1.67
C HIS A 327 10.36 -0.37 1.45
N PRO A 328 9.82 -0.42 0.21
CA PRO A 328 8.55 0.22 -0.14
C PRO A 328 7.33 -0.36 0.60
N GLN A 329 7.44 -1.59 1.10
CA GLN A 329 6.35 -2.30 1.81
C GLN A 329 6.25 -1.94 3.31
N ARG A 330 7.11 -1.04 3.80
CA ARG A 330 7.21 -0.66 5.22
C ARG A 330 7.30 0.87 5.35
N PRO A 331 6.25 1.63 5.00
CA PRO A 331 6.22 3.08 5.17
C PRO A 331 6.33 3.47 6.66
N MET A 332 6.70 4.72 6.93
CA MET A 332 6.88 5.32 8.26
C MET A 332 8.00 4.71 9.12
N VAL A 333 8.68 3.64 8.68
CA VAL A 333 9.91 3.18 9.32
C VAL A 333 11.10 3.72 8.54
N LEU A 334 11.93 4.52 9.20
CA LEU A 334 13.04 5.23 8.57
C LEU A 334 14.37 4.82 9.20
N LYS A 335 15.34 4.42 8.37
CA LYS A 335 16.69 4.11 8.83
C LYS A 335 17.58 5.34 8.77
N THR A 336 18.35 5.57 9.84
CA THR A 336 19.34 6.65 9.88
C THR A 336 20.32 6.54 8.71
N LEU A 337 20.69 7.69 8.15
CA LEU A 337 21.59 7.83 6.99
C LEU A 337 21.05 7.26 5.65
N ILE A 338 19.85 6.70 5.61
CA ILE A 338 19.21 6.21 4.37
C ILE A 338 18.27 7.27 3.82
N GLN A 339 18.21 7.40 2.49
CA GLN A 339 17.29 8.32 1.82
C GLN A 339 15.86 7.81 1.91
N PHE A 340 14.92 8.71 2.16
CA PHE A 340 13.50 8.45 2.07
C PHE A 340 12.79 9.49 1.20
N THR A 341 11.61 9.10 0.73
CA THR A 341 10.74 9.91 -0.10
C THR A 341 9.48 10.30 0.66
N VAL A 342 9.00 11.52 0.46
CA VAL A 342 7.68 11.98 0.92
C VAL A 342 7.09 12.92 -0.13
N LYS A 343 5.79 12.77 -0.42
CA LYS A 343 5.07 13.62 -1.39
C LYS A 343 3.97 14.39 -0.67
N LEU A 344 3.98 15.71 -0.81
CA LEU A 344 2.94 16.60 -0.33
C LEU A 344 2.12 17.09 -1.52
N ARG A 345 0.85 17.40 -1.27
CA ARG A 345 -0.06 17.93 -2.27
C ARG A 345 -0.88 19.06 -1.67
N LEU A 346 -1.08 20.12 -2.45
CA LEU A 346 -2.08 21.14 -2.17
C LEU A 346 -3.34 20.78 -2.96
N LEU A 347 -4.47 20.56 -2.27
CA LEU A 347 -5.74 20.20 -2.91
C LEU A 347 -6.38 21.38 -3.67
N ILE A 348 -5.86 22.59 -3.48
CA ILE A 348 -6.26 23.76 -4.27
C ILE A 348 -5.30 23.87 -5.45
N LYS A 349 -5.82 23.61 -6.65
CA LYS A 349 -5.08 23.68 -7.90
C LYS A 349 -5.33 25.02 -8.59
N LEU A 350 -4.46 25.99 -8.34
CA LEU A 350 -4.45 27.28 -9.04
C LEU A 350 -3.16 27.41 -9.86
N PRO A 351 -3.23 27.65 -11.18
CA PRO A 351 -2.04 27.81 -12.03
C PRO A 351 -1.07 28.89 -11.53
N GLU A 352 -1.59 29.94 -10.89
CA GLU A 352 -0.82 31.05 -10.34
C GLU A 352 0.14 30.62 -9.24
N LEU A 353 -0.11 29.49 -8.57
CA LEU A 353 0.71 28.98 -7.47
C LEU A 353 1.92 28.17 -7.94
N ASN A 354 2.02 27.85 -9.23
CA ASN A 354 3.08 27.00 -9.76
C ASN A 354 4.46 27.63 -9.50
N TYR A 355 5.37 26.88 -8.86
CA TYR A 355 6.70 27.32 -8.41
C TYR A 355 6.74 28.47 -7.39
N GLN A 356 5.61 29.03 -6.96
CA GLN A 356 5.58 30.12 -5.99
C GLN A 356 5.66 29.63 -4.53
N ILE A 357 5.15 28.43 -4.26
CA ILE A 357 5.09 27.86 -2.92
C ILE A 357 6.38 27.07 -2.63
N ARG A 358 7.15 27.51 -1.62
CA ARG A 358 8.37 26.83 -1.16
C ARG A 358 8.13 26.14 0.18
N VAL A 359 8.14 24.82 0.16
CA VAL A 359 7.92 24.00 1.35
C VAL A 359 9.25 23.66 2.02
N LYS A 360 9.30 23.83 3.34
CA LYS A 360 10.41 23.44 4.21
C LYS A 360 10.02 22.23 5.05
N ALA A 361 10.86 21.20 5.06
CA ALA A 361 10.70 20.01 5.89
C ALA A 361 11.58 20.09 7.14
N THR A 362 11.01 19.80 8.31
CA THR A 362 11.68 19.73 9.61
C THR A 362 11.28 18.44 10.33
N ILE A 363 12.12 17.95 11.22
CA ILE A 363 11.81 16.79 12.07
C ILE A 363 11.93 17.22 13.53
N ASP A 364 10.96 16.80 14.36
CA ASP A 364 10.94 16.93 15.82
C ASP A 364 11.62 18.19 16.42
N ASN A 365 10.84 19.04 17.10
CA ASN A 365 11.40 20.18 17.85
C ASN A 365 12.35 19.80 19.00
N ASN A 366 12.50 18.50 19.33
CA ASN A 366 13.34 17.98 20.41
C ASN A 366 14.82 17.74 20.03
N ARG A 367 15.29 18.21 18.86
CA ARG A 367 16.72 18.32 18.47
C ARG A 367 17.56 17.03 18.46
N ARG A 368 16.95 15.83 18.54
CA ARG A 368 17.70 14.55 18.47
C ARG A 368 18.05 14.13 17.05
N PHE A 369 17.18 14.42 16.09
CA PHE A 369 17.40 14.12 14.68
C PHE A 369 17.38 15.38 13.84
N VAL A 370 18.13 15.37 12.73
CA VAL A 370 18.14 16.44 11.73
C VAL A 370 17.97 15.81 10.35
N LEU A 371 17.20 16.48 9.49
CA LEU A 371 17.07 16.11 8.10
C LEU A 371 18.23 16.68 7.28
N CYS A 372 19.05 15.81 6.71
CA CYS A 372 20.05 16.15 5.70
C CYS A 372 19.44 16.05 4.29
N GLY A 373 20.05 16.78 3.34
CA GLY A 373 19.61 16.84 1.94
C GLY A 373 18.80 18.09 1.60
N THR A 374 17.98 17.99 0.56
CA THR A 374 17.14 19.10 0.05
C THR A 374 15.89 19.26 0.90
N HIS A 375 16.01 19.92 2.04
CA HIS A 375 14.93 20.14 3.01
C HIS A 375 14.02 21.33 2.64
N VAL A 376 14.31 22.08 1.57
CA VAL A 376 13.41 23.09 1.00
C VAL A 376 13.20 22.81 -0.48
N LYS A 377 11.95 22.71 -0.92
CA LYS A 377 11.61 22.46 -2.33
C LYS A 377 10.35 23.22 -2.73
N ALA A 378 10.32 23.72 -3.96
CA ALA A 378 9.14 24.39 -4.51
C ALA A 378 8.10 23.35 -4.99
N MET A 379 6.83 23.66 -4.80
CA MET A 379 5.73 22.91 -5.43
C MET A 379 5.69 23.16 -6.93
N ASN A 380 5.41 22.11 -7.68
CA ASN A 380 5.24 22.16 -9.12
C ASN A 380 3.95 21.45 -9.54
N MET A 381 3.43 21.82 -10.71
CA MET A 381 2.37 21.07 -11.37
C MET A 381 2.94 19.78 -11.96
N ASP A 382 2.31 18.65 -11.62
CA ASP A 382 2.63 17.32 -12.16
C ASP A 382 2.04 17.16 -13.57
N GLU A 383 2.71 16.45 -14.48
CA GLU A 383 2.29 16.24 -15.89
C GLU A 383 1.22 15.14 -16.05
N SER A 384 0.70 14.60 -14.95
CA SER A 384 -0.38 13.60 -14.94
C SER A 384 -1.68 14.13 -15.55
N ALA A 385 -2.56 13.22 -16.02
CA ALA A 385 -3.79 13.54 -16.75
C ALA A 385 -4.71 14.60 -16.08
N ASN A 386 -4.71 14.66 -14.74
CA ASN A 386 -5.48 15.64 -13.96
C ASN A 386 -4.64 16.81 -13.42
N GLY A 387 -3.31 16.80 -13.56
CA GLY A 387 -2.32 17.77 -13.07
C GLY A 387 -2.50 18.17 -11.60
N SER A 388 -1.57 17.80 -10.72
CA SER A 388 -1.64 18.14 -9.29
C SER A 388 -0.57 19.14 -8.87
N LEU A 389 -0.88 20.07 -7.97
CA LEU A 389 0.12 20.93 -7.35
C LEU A 389 0.75 20.16 -6.18
N SER A 390 1.94 19.61 -6.41
CA SER A 390 2.59 18.72 -5.45
C SER A 390 4.07 19.05 -5.29
N VAL A 391 4.68 18.53 -4.22
CA VAL A 391 6.12 18.55 -4.04
C VAL A 391 6.57 17.20 -3.52
N GLU A 392 7.51 16.59 -4.23
CA GLU A 392 8.11 15.32 -3.82
C GLU A 392 9.54 15.54 -3.35
N PHE A 393 9.80 15.25 -2.07
CA PHE A 393 11.13 15.20 -1.52
C PHE A 393 11.68 13.78 -1.71
N ARG A 394 12.74 13.60 -2.49
CA ARG A 394 13.33 12.26 -2.78
C ARG A 394 14.62 11.94 -2.03
N HIS A 395 15.32 12.97 -1.55
CA HIS A 395 16.68 12.86 -1.02
C HIS A 395 16.78 13.35 0.43
N LEU A 396 15.73 13.15 1.23
CA LEU A 396 15.79 13.45 2.67
C LEU A 396 16.45 12.28 3.41
N GLN A 397 17.34 12.59 4.35
CA GLN A 397 18.04 11.59 5.16
C GLN A 397 17.96 11.98 6.63
N PRO A 398 17.45 11.14 7.53
CA PRO A 398 17.49 11.42 8.96
C PRO A 398 18.89 11.11 9.50
N LYS A 399 19.48 12.07 10.20
CA LYS A 399 20.76 11.93 10.87
C LYS A 399 20.59 12.20 12.36
N GLU A 400 21.08 11.28 13.17
CA GLU A 400 21.11 11.43 14.62
C GLU A 400 22.17 12.48 15.02
N MET A 401 21.77 13.45 15.84
CA MET A 401 22.69 14.41 16.45
C MET A 401 23.27 13.80 17.72
N LYS A 402 24.61 13.70 17.77
CA LYS A 402 25.32 13.38 19.01
C LYS A 402 25.13 14.56 19.98
N SER A 403 24.47 14.32 21.10
CA SER A 403 24.32 15.30 22.17
C SER A 403 25.71 15.74 22.67
N SER A 404 26.05 17.00 22.42
CA SER A 404 27.18 17.65 23.06
C SER A 404 26.72 18.11 24.45
N ALA A 405 27.38 17.60 25.49
CA ALA A 405 27.15 17.82 26.92
C ALA A 405 26.08 16.93 27.60
N GLY A 406 26.57 15.90 28.30
CA GLY A 406 26.43 15.83 29.76
C GLY A 406 25.08 15.55 30.41
N SER A 407 24.01 15.23 29.68
CA SER A 407 22.77 14.76 30.32
C SER A 407 22.67 13.24 30.26
N LYS A 408 23.21 12.56 31.28
CA LYS A 408 22.65 11.28 31.76
C LYS A 408 21.29 11.57 32.38
N GLY A 409 20.32 11.96 31.54
CA GLY A 409 18.95 12.26 31.94
C GLY A 409 18.04 11.27 31.22
N ASN A 410 17.59 10.25 31.96
CA ASN A 410 16.59 9.25 31.59
C ASN A 410 16.66 8.76 30.13
N GLU A 411 17.40 7.67 29.89
CA GLU A 411 16.96 6.71 28.87
C GLU A 411 15.50 6.38 29.22
N GLY A 412 14.56 6.80 28.37
CA GLY A 412 13.15 6.54 28.60
C GLY A 412 12.92 5.03 28.75
N PRO A 413 11.85 4.59 29.43
CA PRO A 413 11.54 3.17 29.63
C PRO A 413 11.13 2.44 28.33
N HIS A 414 11.24 3.09 27.17
CA HIS A 414 10.75 2.61 25.88
C HIS A 414 11.88 2.05 25.02
N MET A 415 11.58 0.98 24.30
CA MET A 415 12.52 0.47 23.28
C MET A 415 12.67 1.51 22.17
N VAL A 416 13.84 1.59 21.54
CA VAL A 416 14.11 2.50 20.40
C VAL A 416 13.05 2.38 19.29
N THR A 417 12.47 1.18 19.11
CA THR A 417 11.43 0.91 18.10
C THR A 417 10.04 1.43 18.48
N GLU A 418 9.83 1.90 19.72
CA GLU A 418 8.58 2.47 20.23
C GLU A 418 8.63 4.00 20.30
N GLU A 419 9.78 4.61 20.02
CA GLU A 419 9.90 6.07 19.95
C GLU A 419 9.33 6.59 18.63
N LEU A 420 8.29 7.40 18.74
CA LEU A 420 7.61 8.02 17.61
C LEU A 420 8.12 9.45 17.40
N HIS A 421 8.34 9.79 16.13
CA HIS A 421 8.76 11.12 15.69
C HIS A 421 7.80 11.65 14.64
N SER A 422 7.75 12.97 14.46
CA SER A 422 6.94 13.59 13.40
C SER A 422 7.78 14.48 12.49
N ILE A 423 7.46 14.43 11.18
CA ILE A 423 8.07 15.30 10.18
C ILE A 423 7.06 16.39 9.85
N SER A 424 7.40 17.63 10.19
CA SER A 424 6.59 18.81 9.91
C SER A 424 7.00 19.44 8.58
N PHE A 425 6.02 19.96 7.87
CA PHE A 425 6.19 20.66 6.61
C PHE A 425 5.54 22.03 6.72
N GLU A 426 6.35 23.07 6.55
CA GLU A 426 5.95 24.47 6.68
C GLU A 426 6.05 25.16 5.32
N THR A 427 5.08 25.99 4.99
CA THR A 427 5.14 26.85 3.82
C THR A 427 4.33 28.12 4.01
N GLN A 428 4.60 29.12 3.19
CA GLN A 428 3.84 30.36 3.13
C GLN A 428 3.31 30.57 1.71
N VAL A 429 2.04 30.94 1.60
CA VAL A 429 1.36 31.24 0.34
C VAL A 429 1.00 32.73 0.34
N CYS A 430 1.44 33.44 -0.69
CA CYS A 430 1.12 34.85 -0.91
C CYS A 430 0.29 34.98 -2.19
N LEU A 431 -1.02 35.24 -2.08
CA LEU A 431 -1.93 35.35 -3.21
C LEU A 431 -2.89 36.54 -3.02
N TYR A 432 -3.06 37.38 -4.04
CA TYR A 432 -4.03 38.48 -4.03
C TYR A 432 -3.99 39.36 -2.76
N GLY A 433 -2.79 39.61 -2.22
CA GLY A 433 -2.58 40.38 -0.99
C GLY A 433 -2.86 39.62 0.32
N LEU A 434 -3.22 38.34 0.26
CA LEU A 434 -3.32 37.45 1.42
C LEU A 434 -2.01 36.69 1.63
N THR A 435 -1.56 36.63 2.90
CA THR A 435 -0.42 35.83 3.33
C THR A 435 -0.92 34.73 4.26
N ILE A 436 -0.83 33.48 3.82
CA ILE A 436 -1.35 32.31 4.54
C ILE A 436 -0.17 31.39 4.88
N ASN A 437 0.05 31.15 6.16
CA ASN A 437 1.01 30.16 6.63
C ASN A 437 0.34 28.79 6.70
N LEU A 438 0.94 27.80 6.06
CA LEU A 438 0.45 26.43 6.02
C LEU A 438 1.44 25.51 6.71
N GLU A 439 0.92 24.64 7.56
CA GLU A 439 1.69 23.62 8.26
C GLU A 439 0.92 22.29 8.18
N THR A 440 1.64 21.22 7.89
CA THR A 440 1.10 19.85 7.93
C THR A 440 2.19 18.90 8.40
N SER A 441 1.81 17.79 9.02
CA SER A 441 2.75 16.80 9.55
C SER A 441 2.52 15.42 8.95
N SER A 442 3.57 14.61 8.85
CA SER A 442 3.43 13.19 8.53
C SER A 442 2.71 12.44 9.66
N LEU A 443 2.26 11.22 9.36
CA LEU A 443 1.99 10.25 10.42
C LEU A 443 3.28 9.97 11.19
N PRO A 444 3.18 9.51 12.45
CA PRO A 444 4.37 9.27 13.25
C PRO A 444 5.27 8.20 12.63
N VAL A 445 6.56 8.49 12.65
CA VAL A 445 7.61 7.65 12.08
C VAL A 445 8.48 7.07 13.18
N VAL A 446 8.95 5.83 12.96
CA VAL A 446 9.91 5.16 13.85
C VAL A 446 11.29 5.23 13.22
N MET A 447 12.28 5.70 13.98
CA MET A 447 13.66 5.79 13.55
C MET A 447 14.44 4.53 13.97
N ILE A 448 15.10 3.88 13.01
CA ILE A 448 15.93 2.70 13.25
C ILE A 448 17.38 2.94 12.88
N SER A 449 18.30 2.28 13.58
CA SER A 449 19.73 2.32 13.29
C SER A 449 20.17 1.10 12.48
N ASN A 450 19.52 -0.04 12.69
CA ASN A 450 19.81 -1.31 12.01
C ASN A 450 18.54 -1.91 11.38
N VAL A 451 18.70 -2.57 10.24
CA VAL A 451 17.63 -3.30 9.53
C VAL A 451 17.07 -4.45 10.38
N SER A 452 17.84 -5.01 11.33
CA SER A 452 17.33 -6.01 12.28
C SER A 452 16.19 -5.49 13.16
N GLN A 453 16.04 -4.17 13.32
CA GLN A 453 14.97 -3.53 14.10
C GLN A 453 13.70 -3.31 13.27
N LEU A 454 13.79 -3.44 11.93
CA LEU A 454 12.69 -3.18 11.00
C LEU A 454 11.41 -3.98 11.35
N PRO A 455 11.46 -5.28 11.71
CA PRO A 455 10.27 -6.03 12.10
C PRO A 455 9.54 -5.40 13.29
N ASN A 456 10.26 -5.09 14.38
CA ASN A 456 9.66 -4.56 15.60
C ASN A 456 9.16 -3.11 15.41
N ALA A 457 9.92 -2.29 14.69
CA ALA A 457 9.47 -0.94 14.31
C ALA A 457 8.19 -0.99 13.47
N TRP A 458 8.06 -1.97 12.56
CA TRP A 458 6.86 -2.16 11.76
C TRP A 458 5.65 -2.58 12.62
N ALA A 459 5.83 -3.42 13.64
CA ALA A 459 4.76 -3.72 14.59
C ALA A 459 4.25 -2.48 15.32
N SER A 460 5.16 -1.58 15.73
CA SER A 460 4.78 -0.33 16.38
C SER A 460 3.94 0.56 15.45
N ILE A 461 4.35 0.68 14.18
CA ILE A 461 3.57 1.40 13.15
C ILE A 461 2.21 0.76 12.91
N ILE A 462 2.11 -0.56 12.82
CA ILE A 462 0.83 -1.27 12.70
C ILE A 462 -0.08 -0.95 13.89
N TRP A 463 0.44 -1.11 15.11
CA TRP A 463 -0.35 -0.94 16.33
C TRP A 463 -0.86 0.48 16.51
N TYR A 464 0.01 1.47 16.22
CA TYR A 464 -0.36 2.88 16.23
C TYR A 464 -1.49 3.17 15.25
N ASN A 465 -1.30 2.80 13.98
CA ASN A 465 -2.24 3.15 12.92
C ASN A 465 -3.57 2.40 13.01
N LEU A 466 -3.57 1.20 13.61
CA LEU A 466 -4.80 0.48 13.90
C LEU A 466 -5.61 1.16 15.00
N SER A 467 -4.95 1.54 16.10
CA SER A 467 -5.61 1.87 17.37
C SER A 467 -5.96 3.35 17.55
N THR A 468 -5.34 4.27 16.82
CA THR A 468 -5.63 5.71 16.94
C THR A 468 -5.90 6.38 15.59
N ASN A 469 -6.78 7.38 15.63
CA ASN A 469 -7.03 8.32 14.53
C ASN A 469 -6.30 9.66 14.74
N ASP A 470 -5.74 9.89 15.93
CA ASP A 470 -4.95 11.09 16.23
C ASP A 470 -3.56 10.95 15.59
N PRO A 471 -3.17 11.84 14.65
CA PRO A 471 -1.88 11.76 13.96
C PRO A 471 -0.69 12.32 14.76
N GLN A 472 -0.90 12.94 15.94
CA GLN A 472 0.17 13.64 16.68
C GLN A 472 0.49 13.05 18.06
N ASN A 473 -0.12 11.92 18.45
CA ASN A 473 0.17 11.28 19.73
C ASN A 473 1.55 10.57 19.72
N LEU A 474 2.64 11.32 19.93
CA LEU A 474 4.00 10.77 19.98
C LEU A 474 4.29 9.95 21.24
N SER A 475 3.53 10.14 22.31
CA SER A 475 3.65 9.40 23.59
C SER A 475 2.72 8.19 23.67
N PHE A 476 2.23 7.69 22.53
CA PHE A 476 1.27 6.60 22.44
C PHE A 476 1.69 5.32 23.18
N PHE A 477 2.97 4.94 23.10
CA PHE A 477 3.48 3.72 23.75
C PHE A 477 3.70 3.85 25.27
N ASN A 478 3.44 5.02 25.87
CA ASN A 478 3.42 5.16 27.33
C ASN A 478 2.27 4.36 27.96
N ASN A 479 1.12 4.32 27.27
CA ASN A 479 -0.03 3.53 27.67
C ASN A 479 -0.78 3.03 26.41
N PRO A 480 -0.26 2.00 25.73
CA PRO A 480 -0.80 1.56 24.45
C PRO A 480 -2.20 0.96 24.66
N PRO A 481 -3.23 1.45 23.95
CA PRO A 481 -4.57 0.90 24.03
C PRO A 481 -4.59 -0.55 23.53
N ALA A 482 -5.54 -1.32 24.05
CA ALA A 482 -5.81 -2.66 23.56
C ALA A 482 -6.56 -2.58 22.23
N ALA A 483 -6.21 -3.45 21.28
CA ALA A 483 -6.84 -3.52 19.97
C ALA A 483 -7.85 -4.68 19.93
N THR A 484 -8.96 -4.50 19.22
CA THR A 484 -9.92 -5.59 19.01
C THR A 484 -9.30 -6.66 18.10
N LEU A 485 -9.40 -7.92 18.51
CA LEU A 485 -8.78 -9.04 17.78
C LEU A 485 -9.25 -9.13 16.32
N SER A 486 -10.53 -8.91 16.05
CA SER A 486 -11.08 -8.92 14.68
C SER A 486 -10.37 -7.93 13.76
N GLN A 487 -10.20 -6.68 14.21
CA GLN A 487 -9.50 -5.64 13.47
C GLN A 487 -8.02 -5.99 13.26
N LEU A 488 -7.36 -6.58 14.26
CA LEU A 488 -5.97 -7.00 14.13
C LEU A 488 -5.82 -8.14 13.10
N LEU A 489 -6.71 -9.14 13.13
CA LEU A 489 -6.70 -10.25 12.19
C LEU A 489 -6.87 -9.78 10.73
N GLU A 490 -7.75 -8.79 10.51
CA GLU A 490 -7.87 -8.11 9.21
C GLU A 490 -6.53 -7.52 8.77
N VAL A 491 -5.87 -6.75 9.64
CA VAL A 491 -4.57 -6.14 9.36
C VAL A 491 -3.48 -7.18 9.11
N LEU A 492 -3.48 -8.29 9.86
CA LEU A 492 -2.54 -9.37 9.62
C LEU A 492 -2.72 -9.93 8.21
N SER A 493 -3.95 -10.16 7.77
CA SER A 493 -4.21 -10.60 6.40
C SER A 493 -3.75 -9.58 5.34
N TRP A 494 -3.92 -8.29 5.62
CA TRP A 494 -3.38 -7.21 4.79
C TRP A 494 -1.85 -7.25 4.70
N GLN A 495 -1.15 -7.65 5.77
CA GLN A 495 0.30 -7.89 5.69
C GLN A 495 0.65 -8.99 4.70
N PHE A 496 -0.12 -10.08 4.66
CA PHE A 496 0.12 -11.18 3.72
C PHE A 496 -0.21 -10.76 2.28
N SER A 497 -1.37 -10.14 2.05
CA SER A 497 -1.75 -9.70 0.70
C SER A 497 -0.81 -8.64 0.11
N SER A 498 -0.39 -7.65 0.91
CA SER A 498 0.54 -6.60 0.45
C SER A 498 1.99 -7.08 0.30
N TYR A 499 2.47 -7.96 1.19
CA TYR A 499 3.87 -8.37 1.21
C TYR A 499 4.17 -9.59 0.33
N VAL A 500 3.26 -10.58 0.30
CA VAL A 500 3.40 -11.87 -0.40
C VAL A 500 2.27 -12.15 -1.40
N GLY A 501 1.40 -11.17 -1.65
CA GLY A 501 0.47 -11.19 -2.77
C GLY A 501 -0.89 -11.84 -2.51
N ARG A 502 -0.96 -12.80 -1.60
CA ARG A 502 -2.22 -13.46 -1.19
C ARG A 502 -2.41 -13.30 0.31
N GLY A 503 -3.60 -12.86 0.72
CA GLY A 503 -3.99 -12.73 2.13
C GLY A 503 -4.21 -14.07 2.84
N LEU A 504 -4.76 -13.99 4.05
CA LEU A 504 -5.14 -15.14 4.87
C LEU A 504 -6.63 -15.45 4.71
N ASN A 505 -6.97 -16.73 4.73
CA ASN A 505 -8.36 -17.21 4.72
C ASN A 505 -8.91 -17.37 6.15
N SER A 506 -10.22 -17.59 6.27
CA SER A 506 -10.91 -17.71 7.57
C SER A 506 -10.30 -18.80 8.47
N GLU A 507 -9.92 -19.94 7.90
CA GLU A 507 -9.32 -21.03 8.67
C GLU A 507 -7.94 -20.69 9.23
N GLN A 508 -7.11 -20.01 8.43
CA GLN A 508 -5.79 -19.54 8.84
C GLN A 508 -5.89 -18.45 9.91
N LEU A 509 -6.83 -17.51 9.73
CA LEU A 509 -7.11 -16.47 10.72
C LEU A 509 -7.60 -17.06 12.04
N ASN A 510 -8.45 -18.09 11.99
CA ASN A 510 -8.94 -18.75 13.19
C ASN A 510 -7.80 -19.41 14.00
N MET A 511 -6.86 -20.08 13.33
CA MET A 511 -5.69 -20.66 14.00
C MET A 511 -4.81 -19.58 14.65
N LEU A 512 -4.60 -18.44 13.98
CA LEU A 512 -3.86 -17.31 14.55
C LEU A 512 -4.59 -16.69 15.76
N ALA A 513 -5.92 -16.60 15.69
CA ALA A 513 -6.75 -16.11 16.78
C ALA A 513 -6.67 -17.04 18.00
N GLU A 514 -6.78 -18.36 17.80
CA GLU A 514 -6.59 -19.36 18.87
C GLU A 514 -5.19 -19.25 19.49
N LYS A 515 -4.16 -19.05 18.67
CA LYS A 515 -2.78 -18.87 19.14
C LYS A 515 -2.60 -17.60 19.99
N LEU A 516 -3.32 -16.53 19.66
CA LEU A 516 -3.29 -15.26 20.40
C LEU A 516 -4.20 -15.26 21.64
N MET A 517 -5.35 -15.94 21.61
CA MET A 517 -6.29 -15.97 22.73
C MET A 517 -5.94 -17.06 23.77
N GLY A 518 -5.40 -18.19 23.33
CA GLY A 518 -5.39 -19.44 24.09
C GLY A 518 -6.78 -20.12 24.05
N GLN A 519 -7.06 -21.01 25.02
CA GLN A 519 -8.34 -21.75 25.15
C GLN A 519 -9.57 -20.89 25.54
N GLN A 520 -9.59 -19.59 25.22
CA GLN A 520 -10.71 -18.69 25.52
C GLN A 520 -11.68 -18.62 24.32
N VAL A 521 -12.98 -18.70 24.59
CA VAL A 521 -14.01 -19.13 23.61
C VAL A 521 -14.70 -18.00 22.84
N SER A 522 -14.54 -16.72 23.23
CA SER A 522 -15.29 -15.61 22.60
C SER A 522 -14.44 -14.76 21.65
N TYR A 523 -14.78 -14.80 20.35
CA TYR A 523 -14.04 -14.16 19.24
C TYR A 523 -14.25 -12.64 19.09
N ASN A 524 -15.46 -12.13 19.32
CA ASN A 524 -15.86 -10.83 18.77
C ASN A 524 -15.46 -9.61 19.61
N ASP A 525 -15.27 -9.77 20.92
CA ASP A 525 -14.96 -8.67 21.85
C ASP A 525 -13.61 -8.84 22.57
N TYR A 526 -12.79 -9.80 22.14
CA TYR A 526 -11.48 -10.01 22.77
C TYR A 526 -10.54 -8.83 22.46
N GLN A 527 -10.10 -8.15 23.52
CA GLN A 527 -9.13 -7.08 23.44
C GLN A 527 -7.71 -7.63 23.66
N LEU A 528 -6.86 -7.44 22.67
CA LEU A 528 -5.45 -7.85 22.72
C LEU A 528 -4.58 -6.67 23.18
N SER A 529 -3.70 -6.90 24.15
CA SER A 529 -2.72 -5.91 24.59
C SER A 529 -1.50 -5.87 23.66
N TRP A 530 -0.84 -4.71 23.57
CA TRP A 530 0.43 -4.54 22.86
C TRP A 530 1.51 -5.52 23.37
N ALA A 531 1.54 -5.75 24.68
CA ALA A 531 2.49 -6.65 25.31
C ALA A 531 2.37 -8.08 24.76
N LYS A 532 1.15 -8.63 24.68
CA LYS A 532 0.91 -9.98 24.16
C LYS A 532 1.25 -10.13 22.68
N PHE A 533 1.12 -9.04 21.91
CA PHE A 533 1.42 -9.04 20.48
C PHE A 533 2.93 -9.01 20.17
N CYS A 534 3.70 -8.15 20.86
CA CYS A 534 5.08 -7.85 20.48
C CYS A 534 6.13 -7.92 21.60
N LYS A 535 5.76 -7.98 22.90
CA LYS A 535 6.71 -8.02 24.04
C LYS A 535 6.80 -9.38 24.72
N GLU A 536 5.67 -10.04 24.93
CA GLU A 536 5.58 -11.31 25.64
C GLU A 536 6.00 -12.47 24.74
N HIS A 537 6.77 -13.38 25.31
CA HIS A 537 7.15 -14.61 24.63
C HIS A 537 5.97 -15.57 24.58
N LEU A 538 5.84 -16.30 23.47
CA LEU A 538 4.82 -17.34 23.37
C LEU A 538 5.08 -18.45 24.42
N PRO A 539 4.03 -19.11 24.94
CA PRO A 539 4.19 -20.15 25.97
C PRO A 539 5.19 -21.23 25.54
N GLY A 540 6.27 -21.39 26.32
CA GLY A 540 7.33 -22.38 26.06
C GLY A 540 8.25 -22.05 24.87
N LYS A 541 8.31 -20.78 24.43
CA LYS A 541 9.15 -20.32 23.31
C LYS A 541 10.00 -19.11 23.72
N SER A 542 11.10 -18.88 22.99
CA SER A 542 12.03 -17.77 23.20
C SER A 542 11.77 -16.57 22.27
N PHE A 543 10.64 -16.55 21.56
CA PHE A 543 10.28 -15.48 20.63
C PHE A 543 8.83 -15.01 20.83
N THR A 544 8.52 -13.79 20.38
CA THR A 544 7.19 -13.18 20.46
C THR A 544 6.34 -13.57 19.26
N PHE A 545 5.02 -13.35 19.35
CA PHE A 545 4.09 -13.68 18.27
C PHE A 545 4.45 -12.96 16.96
N TRP A 546 4.69 -11.66 17.03
CA TRP A 546 4.99 -10.87 15.84
C TRP A 546 6.29 -11.28 15.15
N VAL A 547 7.37 -11.51 15.90
CA VAL A 547 8.67 -11.95 15.34
C VAL A 547 8.53 -13.31 14.64
N TRP A 548 7.72 -14.20 15.19
CA TRP A 548 7.39 -15.48 14.55
C TRP A 548 6.64 -15.30 13.23
N LEU A 549 5.62 -14.44 13.21
CA LEU A 549 4.82 -14.19 12.01
C LEU A 549 5.63 -13.48 10.92
N GLU A 550 6.50 -12.53 11.29
CA GLU A 550 7.37 -11.84 10.35
C GLU A 550 8.40 -12.79 9.73
N ALA A 551 8.99 -13.69 10.51
CA ALA A 551 9.88 -14.71 9.99
C ALA A 551 9.20 -15.64 8.98
N ILE A 552 7.90 -15.92 9.16
CA ILE A 552 7.09 -16.66 8.17
C ILE A 552 6.88 -15.83 6.91
N LEU A 553 6.54 -14.54 7.03
CA LEU A 553 6.40 -13.65 5.86
C LEU A 553 7.70 -13.55 5.05
N ASP A 554 8.87 -13.45 5.72
CA ASP A 554 10.18 -13.44 5.05
C ASP A 554 10.47 -14.78 4.36
N LEU A 555 10.14 -15.90 5.00
CA LEU A 555 10.25 -17.24 4.43
C LEU A 555 9.41 -17.38 3.16
N ILE A 556 8.15 -16.93 3.21
CA ILE A 556 7.25 -16.97 2.07
C ILE A 556 7.83 -16.18 0.92
N LYS A 557 8.15 -14.90 1.16
CA LYS A 557 8.62 -13.99 0.12
C LYS A 557 9.89 -14.48 -0.58
N LYS A 558 10.83 -15.08 0.17
CA LYS A 558 12.14 -15.46 -0.37
C LYS A 558 12.19 -16.86 -0.98
N HIS A 559 11.42 -17.82 -0.46
CA HIS A 559 11.64 -19.24 -0.78
C HIS A 559 10.41 -19.99 -1.32
N ILE A 560 9.18 -19.55 -1.01
CA ILE A 560 7.96 -20.30 -1.37
C ILE A 560 6.84 -19.42 -1.94
N LEU A 561 7.18 -18.24 -2.44
CA LEU A 561 6.22 -17.25 -2.93
C LEU A 561 5.27 -17.80 -4.01
N PRO A 562 5.73 -18.54 -5.04
CA PRO A 562 4.84 -19.09 -6.05
C PRO A 562 3.84 -20.11 -5.47
N LEU A 563 4.30 -20.97 -4.56
CA LEU A 563 3.48 -21.97 -3.87
C LEU A 563 2.42 -21.33 -2.96
N TRP A 564 2.75 -20.20 -2.36
CA TRP A 564 1.82 -19.41 -1.57
C TRP A 564 0.75 -18.76 -2.46
N ILE A 565 1.13 -18.09 -3.55
CA ILE A 565 0.16 -17.44 -4.44
C ILE A 565 -0.81 -18.47 -5.03
N ASP A 566 -0.33 -19.66 -5.40
CA ASP A 566 -1.11 -20.70 -6.08
C ASP A 566 -2.15 -21.44 -5.23
N GLY A 567 -2.17 -21.27 -3.90
CA GLY A 567 -3.12 -22.04 -3.08
C GLY A 567 -2.53 -23.23 -2.32
N TYR A 568 -1.33 -23.70 -2.68
CA TYR A 568 -0.86 -25.04 -2.27
C TYR A 568 -0.35 -25.12 -0.83
N VAL A 569 -0.02 -23.98 -0.21
CA VAL A 569 0.41 -23.93 1.19
C VAL A 569 -0.77 -23.58 2.09
N MET A 570 -1.15 -24.52 2.96
CA MET A 570 -2.19 -24.31 3.98
C MET A 570 -1.68 -23.42 5.13
N GLY A 571 -0.41 -23.58 5.52
CA GLY A 571 0.31 -22.62 6.36
C GLY A 571 -0.08 -22.68 7.84
N PHE A 572 -1.17 -22.03 8.23
CA PHE A 572 -1.58 -21.87 9.63
C PHE A 572 -2.61 -22.94 10.03
N VAL A 573 -2.12 -24.04 10.59
CA VAL A 573 -2.94 -25.19 11.03
C VAL A 573 -2.36 -25.74 12.32
N SER A 574 -3.21 -25.97 13.33
CA SER A 574 -2.80 -26.59 14.60
C SER A 574 -2.54 -28.09 14.42
N LYS A 575 -1.70 -28.67 15.28
CA LYS A 575 -1.41 -30.12 15.28
C LYS A 575 -2.64 -31.00 15.52
N GLU A 576 -3.65 -30.47 16.21
CA GLU A 576 -4.89 -31.19 16.45
C GLU A 576 -5.76 -31.18 15.19
N LYS A 577 -5.92 -30.00 14.58
CA LYS A 577 -6.70 -29.84 13.34
C LYS A 577 -6.05 -30.58 12.16
N GLU A 578 -4.73 -30.58 12.05
CA GLU A 578 -4.03 -31.30 10.97
C GLU A 578 -4.33 -32.80 10.99
N ARG A 579 -4.37 -33.41 12.19
CA ARG A 579 -4.68 -34.83 12.37
C ARG A 579 -6.13 -35.13 12.00
N ILE A 580 -7.05 -34.26 12.40
CA ILE A 580 -8.47 -34.39 12.04
C ILE A 580 -8.65 -34.33 10.51
N LEU A 581 -7.99 -33.40 9.83
CA LEU A 581 -8.10 -33.23 8.37
C LEU A 581 -7.51 -34.42 7.59
N LEU A 582 -6.48 -35.07 8.14
CA LEU A 582 -5.79 -36.19 7.49
C LEU A 582 -6.34 -37.57 7.86
N LYS A 583 -7.08 -37.70 8.98
CA LYS A 583 -7.51 -39.00 9.52
C LYS A 583 -8.32 -39.84 8.53
N ASP A 584 -9.20 -39.21 7.76
CA ASP A 584 -10.13 -39.88 6.84
C ASP A 584 -9.66 -39.81 5.37
N LYS A 585 -8.36 -39.52 5.14
CA LYS A 585 -7.78 -39.34 3.81
C LYS A 585 -6.95 -40.55 3.38
N THR A 586 -6.75 -40.68 2.07
CA THR A 586 -5.97 -41.78 1.48
C THR A 586 -4.51 -41.75 1.95
N PRO A 587 -3.87 -42.93 2.16
CA PRO A 587 -2.45 -43.00 2.50
C PRO A 587 -1.57 -42.25 1.50
N GLY A 588 -0.61 -41.48 2.01
CA GLY A 588 0.26 -40.61 1.23
C GLY A 588 -0.34 -39.23 0.92
N THR A 589 -1.52 -38.90 1.45
CA THR A 589 -2.03 -37.52 1.45
C THR A 589 -1.27 -36.69 2.48
N PHE A 590 -0.77 -35.52 2.07
CA PHE A 590 0.03 -34.62 2.91
C PHE A 590 -0.47 -33.18 2.87
N LEU A 591 -0.13 -32.43 3.92
CA LEU A 591 -0.40 -30.99 4.04
C LEU A 591 0.88 -30.21 4.39
N LEU A 592 0.93 -28.97 3.94
CA LEU A 592 2.04 -28.04 4.19
C LEU A 592 1.65 -27.01 5.25
N ARG A 593 2.42 -26.92 6.33
CA ARG A 593 2.17 -25.96 7.42
C ARG A 593 3.45 -25.28 7.90
N PHE A 594 3.30 -24.12 8.53
CA PHE A 594 4.41 -23.42 9.18
C PHE A 594 4.71 -24.03 10.55
N SER A 595 5.98 -24.01 10.93
CA SER A 595 6.40 -24.45 12.26
C SER A 595 5.97 -23.44 13.30
N GLU A 596 5.26 -23.91 14.32
CA GLU A 596 4.96 -23.12 15.52
C GLU A 596 6.13 -23.11 16.52
N SER A 597 7.12 -24.00 16.33
CA SER A 597 8.22 -24.20 17.27
C SER A 597 9.53 -23.54 16.87
N ASN A 598 9.71 -23.26 15.58
CA ASN A 598 10.92 -22.68 15.02
C ASN A 598 10.56 -21.38 14.30
N LEU A 599 11.44 -20.39 14.38
CA LEU A 599 11.30 -19.15 13.61
C LEU A 599 11.43 -19.43 12.12
N GLY A 600 10.44 -19.03 11.33
CA GLY A 600 10.49 -19.07 9.85
C GLY A 600 10.79 -20.46 9.29
N GLY A 601 10.02 -21.47 9.70
CA GLY A 601 10.14 -22.84 9.19
C GLY A 601 8.87 -23.35 8.52
N ILE A 602 9.02 -24.15 7.47
CA ILE A 602 7.92 -24.89 6.82
C ILE A 602 8.12 -26.40 7.05
N THR A 603 7.04 -27.12 7.31
CA THR A 603 7.03 -28.58 7.47
C THR A 603 5.84 -29.15 6.74
N PHE A 604 5.87 -30.45 6.51
CA PHE A 604 4.76 -31.20 5.97
C PHE A 604 4.47 -32.43 6.83
N THR A 605 3.19 -32.75 6.91
CA THR A 605 2.67 -33.91 7.63
C THR A 605 1.92 -34.78 6.64
N TRP A 606 2.16 -36.08 6.63
CA TRP A 606 1.43 -37.05 5.81
C TRP A 606 0.78 -38.13 6.66
N VAL A 607 -0.28 -38.72 6.10
CA VAL A 607 -0.98 -39.86 6.68
C VAL A 607 -0.46 -41.15 6.08
N ASP A 608 -0.23 -42.14 6.94
CA ASP A 608 0.11 -43.50 6.54
C ASP A 608 -0.81 -44.49 7.26
N GLN A 609 -1.08 -45.63 6.63
CA GLN A 609 -1.93 -46.68 7.19
C GLN A 609 -1.10 -47.94 7.36
N LEU A 610 -0.92 -48.37 8.60
CA LEU A 610 -0.21 -49.60 8.94
C LEU A 610 -1.04 -50.82 8.51
N GLU A 611 -0.38 -51.97 8.32
CA GLU A 611 -1.03 -53.24 7.93
C GLU A 611 -2.14 -53.69 8.89
N ASN A 612 -2.13 -53.19 10.13
CA ASN A 612 -3.13 -53.44 11.16
C ASN A 612 -4.40 -52.57 11.04
N GLY A 613 -4.43 -51.63 10.09
CA GLY A 613 -5.54 -50.69 9.87
C GLY A 613 -5.44 -49.38 10.67
N ASP A 614 -4.44 -49.22 11.53
CA ASP A 614 -4.24 -48.01 12.31
C ASP A 614 -3.65 -46.87 11.46
N VAL A 615 -4.19 -45.66 11.67
CA VAL A 615 -3.75 -44.45 10.98
C VAL A 615 -2.63 -43.80 11.77
N THR A 616 -1.47 -43.65 11.13
CA THR A 616 -0.29 -42.96 11.70
C THR A 616 -0.01 -41.66 10.96
N PHE A 617 0.57 -40.70 11.68
CA PHE A 617 0.91 -39.39 11.15
C PHE A 617 2.39 -39.15 11.32
N HIS A 618 3.08 -38.83 10.22
CA HIS A 618 4.50 -38.51 10.23
C HIS A 618 4.69 -37.04 9.86
N SER A 619 5.54 -36.34 10.62
CA SER A 619 5.91 -34.94 10.35
C SER A 619 7.43 -34.81 10.25
N VAL A 620 7.91 -34.05 9.27
CA VAL A 620 9.34 -33.80 9.11
C VAL A 620 9.81 -32.67 10.00
N GLU A 621 11.09 -32.71 10.40
CA GLU A 621 11.76 -31.57 11.00
C GLU A 621 11.60 -30.31 10.12
N PRO A 622 11.19 -29.15 10.67
CA PRO A 622 10.96 -27.96 9.88
C PRO A 622 12.16 -27.51 9.05
N TYR A 623 11.93 -27.24 7.77
CA TYR A 623 12.89 -26.63 6.88
C TYR A 623 12.95 -25.13 7.13
N ASN A 624 14.11 -24.67 7.59
CA ASN A 624 14.40 -23.26 7.81
C ASN A 624 15.00 -22.61 6.55
N LYS A 625 15.15 -21.28 6.60
CA LYS A 625 15.82 -20.49 5.56
C LYS A 625 17.15 -21.07 5.07
N GLY A 626 17.98 -21.59 5.99
CA GLY A 626 19.28 -22.17 5.66
C GLY A 626 19.16 -23.38 4.74
N ARG A 627 18.25 -24.31 5.05
CA ARG A 627 18.01 -25.51 4.23
C ARG A 627 17.33 -25.16 2.89
N LEU A 628 16.37 -24.24 2.90
CA LEU A 628 15.66 -23.81 1.69
C LEU A 628 16.51 -22.95 0.74
N SER A 629 17.63 -22.39 1.22
CA SER A 629 18.60 -21.71 0.36
C SER A 629 19.48 -22.71 -0.41
N ALA A 630 19.62 -23.93 0.10
CA ALA A 630 20.42 -24.98 -0.54
C ALA A 630 19.62 -25.79 -1.57
N LEU A 631 18.35 -26.05 -1.29
CA LEU A 631 17.43 -26.77 -2.18
C LEU A 631 16.05 -26.09 -2.22
N PRO A 632 15.50 -25.82 -3.42
CA PRO A 632 14.13 -25.33 -3.56
C PRO A 632 13.11 -26.26 -2.90
N PHE A 633 12.10 -25.69 -2.26
CA PHE A 633 11.12 -26.49 -1.51
C PHE A 633 10.32 -27.47 -2.39
N ALA A 634 10.03 -27.09 -3.64
CA ALA A 634 9.34 -27.97 -4.59
C ALA A 634 10.18 -29.21 -4.93
N ASP A 635 11.50 -29.06 -5.09
CA ASP A 635 12.42 -30.18 -5.34
C ASP A 635 12.56 -31.08 -4.11
N ILE A 636 12.54 -30.50 -2.90
CA ILE A 636 12.49 -31.27 -1.64
C ILE A 636 11.25 -32.17 -1.65
N LEU A 637 10.07 -31.66 -2.02
CA LEU A 637 8.83 -32.46 -2.09
C LEU A 637 8.87 -33.53 -3.20
N ARG A 638 9.54 -33.26 -4.32
CA ARG A 638 9.71 -34.22 -5.43
C ARG A 638 10.58 -35.40 -5.01
N ASP A 639 11.75 -35.10 -4.46
CA ASP A 639 12.83 -36.04 -4.24
C ASP A 639 12.85 -36.62 -2.81
N TYR A 640 11.91 -36.21 -1.94
CA TYR A 640 11.82 -36.73 -0.57
C TYR A 640 11.68 -38.26 -0.55
N LYS A 641 12.53 -38.91 0.24
CA LYS A 641 12.46 -40.37 0.43
C LYS A 641 12.49 -40.72 1.92
N VAL A 642 11.73 -41.74 2.27
CA VAL A 642 11.73 -42.34 3.60
C VAL A 642 12.24 -43.77 3.48
N ILE A 643 13.15 -44.14 4.38
CA ILE A 643 13.62 -45.52 4.51
C ILE A 643 12.74 -46.19 5.56
N MET A 644 11.91 -47.14 5.12
CA MET A 644 11.11 -48.03 5.97
C MET A 644 11.93 -49.26 6.40
N ALA A 645 11.38 -50.11 7.27
CA ALA A 645 12.05 -51.25 7.92
C ALA A 645 12.70 -52.25 6.94
N ASP A 646 12.25 -52.24 5.70
CA ASP A 646 12.63 -53.08 4.56
C ASP A 646 13.74 -52.47 3.68
N ASN A 647 14.36 -51.35 4.12
CA ASN A 647 15.50 -50.68 3.48
C ASN A 647 15.28 -50.18 2.04
N VAL A 648 14.04 -50.18 1.53
CA VAL A 648 13.70 -49.58 0.24
C VAL A 648 13.32 -48.10 0.45
N PRO A 649 14.02 -47.15 -0.19
CA PRO A 649 13.69 -45.73 -0.05
C PRO A 649 12.52 -45.36 -0.96
N GLU A 650 11.34 -45.14 -0.37
CA GLU A 650 10.12 -44.75 -1.07
C GLU A 650 9.74 -43.29 -0.82
N ASN A 651 9.04 -42.65 -1.77
CA ASN A 651 8.46 -41.33 -1.55
C ASN A 651 7.05 -41.48 -0.97
N PRO A 652 6.82 -41.11 0.31
CA PRO A 652 5.51 -41.22 0.93
C PRO A 652 4.50 -40.20 0.40
N LEU A 653 4.95 -39.13 -0.28
CA LEU A 653 4.13 -38.00 -0.70
C LEU A 653 3.49 -38.28 -2.08
N LYS A 654 2.17 -38.53 -2.06
CA LYS A 654 1.39 -38.85 -3.27
C LYS A 654 0.36 -37.77 -3.61
N TYR A 655 -0.41 -37.30 -2.63
CA TYR A 655 -1.49 -36.34 -2.83
C TYR A 655 -1.35 -35.14 -1.89
N LEU A 656 -1.46 -33.93 -2.42
CA LEU A 656 -1.62 -32.72 -1.63
C LEU A 656 -3.09 -32.59 -1.20
N TYR A 657 -3.33 -32.29 0.08
CA TYR A 657 -4.67 -32.05 0.60
C TYR A 657 -5.42 -30.96 -0.23
N PRO A 658 -6.72 -31.16 -0.56
CA PRO A 658 -7.56 -32.29 -0.14
C PRO A 658 -7.31 -33.58 -0.93
N ASP A 659 -7.19 -33.54 -2.27
CA ASP A 659 -7.05 -34.74 -3.12
C ASP A 659 -6.36 -34.39 -4.47
N ILE A 660 -5.28 -33.60 -4.42
CA ILE A 660 -4.58 -33.11 -5.62
C ILE A 660 -3.32 -33.96 -5.84
N PRO A 661 -3.12 -34.60 -7.00
CA PRO A 661 -1.87 -35.30 -7.27
C PRO A 661 -0.65 -34.39 -7.14
N LYS A 662 0.41 -34.86 -6.46
CA LYS A 662 1.62 -34.06 -6.16
C LYS A 662 2.18 -33.36 -7.40
N ASP A 663 2.40 -34.10 -8.48
CA ASP A 663 3.01 -33.55 -9.70
C ASP A 663 2.10 -32.56 -10.43
N LYS A 664 0.77 -32.66 -10.23
CA LYS A 664 -0.18 -31.66 -10.74
C LYS A 664 -0.08 -30.33 -9.97
N ALA A 665 0.21 -30.38 -8.68
CA ALA A 665 0.36 -29.20 -7.84
C ALA A 665 1.74 -28.54 -8.00
N PHE A 666 2.81 -29.34 -7.90
CA PHE A 666 4.19 -28.84 -7.83
C PHE A 666 4.97 -28.96 -9.14
N GLY A 667 4.45 -29.66 -10.16
CA GLY A 667 5.16 -29.94 -11.41
C GLY A 667 5.74 -28.72 -12.10
N LYS A 668 4.96 -27.63 -12.16
CA LYS A 668 5.39 -26.32 -12.71
C LYS A 668 6.49 -25.62 -11.91
N HIS A 669 6.73 -26.05 -10.68
CA HIS A 669 7.72 -25.46 -9.76
C HIS A 669 8.96 -26.34 -9.60
N TYR A 670 9.02 -27.48 -10.28
CA TYR A 670 10.20 -28.33 -10.25
C TYR A 670 11.33 -27.71 -11.04
N SER A 671 12.53 -27.71 -10.46
CA SER A 671 13.71 -27.30 -11.20
C SER A 671 13.90 -28.26 -12.37
N CYS A 672 14.00 -27.74 -13.59
CA CYS A 672 14.45 -28.50 -14.75
C CYS A 672 15.85 -29.03 -14.44
N GLN A 673 15.98 -30.33 -14.17
CA GLN A 673 17.31 -30.93 -14.22
C GLN A 673 17.82 -30.80 -15.66
N PRO A 674 19.09 -30.43 -15.89
CA PRO A 674 19.68 -30.63 -17.20
C PRO A 674 19.49 -32.10 -17.57
N ASN A 675 18.91 -32.34 -18.75
CA ASN A 675 18.80 -33.65 -19.36
C ASN A 675 20.05 -34.48 -19.10
N GLU A 676 19.83 -35.75 -18.75
CA GLU A 676 20.78 -36.86 -18.83
C GLU A 676 22.19 -36.43 -19.24
N VAL A 677 23.07 -36.23 -18.25
CA VAL A 677 24.50 -36.19 -18.56
C VAL A 677 24.78 -37.54 -19.21
N SER A 678 25.08 -37.49 -20.51
CA SER A 678 25.46 -38.64 -21.32
C SER A 678 26.38 -39.53 -20.50
N LYS A 679 25.98 -40.79 -20.30
CA LYS A 679 26.87 -41.81 -19.73
C LYS A 679 28.25 -41.64 -20.39
N PRO A 680 29.35 -41.61 -19.63
CA PRO A 680 30.66 -41.47 -20.22
C PRO A 680 30.83 -42.59 -21.24
N SER A 681 30.96 -42.21 -22.51
CA SER A 681 31.47 -43.10 -23.54
C SER A 681 32.83 -43.60 -23.04
N ASP A 682 32.98 -44.92 -23.06
CA ASP A 682 34.13 -45.67 -22.59
C ASP A 682 35.44 -45.06 -23.12
N GLY A 683 36.12 -44.28 -22.27
CA GLY A 683 37.25 -43.45 -22.68
C GLY A 683 37.72 -42.59 -21.53
N GLY A 684 38.68 -43.10 -20.75
CA GLY A 684 39.18 -42.48 -19.52
C GLY A 684 39.55 -41.00 -19.65
N GLY A 685 38.70 -40.13 -19.10
CA GLY A 685 38.97 -38.73 -18.86
C GLY A 685 38.21 -38.31 -17.60
N LYS A 686 38.91 -37.69 -16.64
CA LYS A 686 38.38 -37.29 -15.33
C LYS A 686 37.13 -36.40 -15.47
N GLY A 687 35.94 -36.99 -15.42
CA GLY A 687 34.67 -36.29 -15.27
C GLY A 687 34.28 -36.23 -13.79
N TYR A 688 33.90 -35.05 -13.30
CA TYR A 688 33.29 -34.92 -11.97
C TYR A 688 31.95 -35.65 -11.97
N VAL A 689 31.70 -36.49 -10.96
CA VAL A 689 30.39 -37.14 -10.79
C VAL A 689 29.39 -36.07 -10.34
N PRO A 690 28.29 -35.83 -11.07
CA PRO A 690 27.25 -34.92 -10.63
C PRO A 690 26.60 -35.49 -9.36
N SER A 691 26.67 -34.75 -8.25
CA SER A 691 26.06 -35.10 -6.97
C SER A 691 24.76 -34.31 -6.78
N VAL A 692 23.65 -35.01 -6.53
CA VAL A 692 22.35 -34.40 -6.19
C VAL A 692 22.07 -34.63 -4.71
N PHE A 693 21.70 -33.56 -3.99
CA PHE A 693 21.29 -33.68 -2.59
C PHE A 693 19.86 -34.18 -2.51
N ILE A 694 19.65 -35.32 -1.84
CA ILE A 694 18.33 -35.93 -1.65
C ILE A 694 18.00 -35.91 -0.15
N PRO A 695 16.88 -35.28 0.27
CA PRO A 695 16.46 -35.31 1.66
C PRO A 695 15.87 -36.70 1.99
N VAL A 696 16.49 -37.39 2.96
CA VAL A 696 16.07 -38.72 3.41
C VAL A 696 15.78 -38.73 4.91
N SER A 697 14.66 -39.33 5.31
CA SER A 697 14.34 -39.60 6.72
C SER A 697 14.31 -41.11 7.00
N LYS A 698 14.78 -41.54 8.17
CA LYS A 698 14.67 -42.93 8.64
C LYS A 698 13.58 -43.01 9.70
N ILE A 699 12.59 -43.88 9.49
CA ILE A 699 11.57 -44.19 10.51
C ILE A 699 12.07 -45.42 11.27
N LEU A 700 12.55 -45.23 12.50
CA LEU A 700 12.73 -46.35 13.42
C LEU A 700 11.38 -46.67 14.04
N ASN A 701 10.86 -47.88 13.84
CA ASN A 701 9.84 -48.42 14.73
C ASN A 701 10.49 -48.62 16.10
N ASP A 702 9.84 -48.15 17.17
CA ASP A 702 10.24 -48.40 18.55
C ASP A 702 10.15 -49.92 18.82
N SER A 703 11.20 -50.65 18.42
CA SER A 703 11.50 -51.97 18.94
C SER A 703 12.29 -51.77 20.23
N THR A 704 11.70 -52.21 21.33
CA THR A 704 12.29 -52.33 22.67
C THR A 704 13.54 -53.24 22.67
N GLU A 705 14.66 -52.74 22.17
CA GLU A 705 15.99 -53.31 22.42
C GLU A 705 16.93 -52.21 22.91
N PRO A 706 17.72 -52.44 23.98
CA PRO A 706 18.64 -51.45 24.49
C PRO A 706 19.72 -51.15 23.45
N HIS A 707 19.92 -49.87 23.15
CA HIS A 707 20.97 -49.39 22.24
C HIS A 707 22.33 -50.01 22.57
N SER A 708 22.94 -50.67 21.59
CA SER A 708 24.32 -51.12 21.68
C SER A 708 25.25 -49.90 21.77
N PRO A 709 26.36 -49.96 22.53
CA PRO A 709 27.28 -48.82 22.70
C PRO A 709 27.99 -48.42 21.39
N SER A 710 27.80 -49.17 20.31
CA SER A 710 28.38 -48.96 18.99
C SER A 710 27.62 -47.95 18.12
N ASP A 711 26.39 -47.58 18.48
CA ASP A 711 25.53 -46.66 17.69
C ASP A 711 25.64 -45.18 18.09
N LEU A 712 26.55 -44.84 19.00
CA LEU A 712 26.80 -43.44 19.40
C LEU A 712 27.82 -42.80 18.45
N LEU A 713 27.33 -42.04 17.48
CA LEU A 713 28.17 -41.12 16.72
C LEU A 713 28.84 -40.10 17.66
N PRO A 714 30.09 -39.69 17.41
CA PRO A 714 30.75 -38.69 18.23
C PRO A 714 29.96 -37.38 18.19
N MET A 715 29.77 -36.76 19.36
CA MET A 715 29.07 -35.47 19.48
C MET A 715 29.68 -34.42 18.55
N SER A 716 28.84 -33.67 17.86
CA SER A 716 29.30 -32.57 17.02
C SER A 716 30.07 -31.52 17.84
N PRO A 717 31.07 -30.84 17.27
CA PRO A 717 31.92 -29.87 18.00
C PRO A 717 31.13 -28.74 18.68
N SER A 718 29.97 -28.36 18.12
CA SER A 718 29.07 -27.35 18.66
C SER A 718 28.36 -27.82 19.93
N VAL A 719 27.96 -29.10 20.01
CA VAL A 719 27.32 -29.68 21.20
C VAL A 719 28.34 -29.87 22.32
N TYR A 720 29.57 -30.26 21.99
CA TYR A 720 30.67 -30.34 22.95
C TYR A 720 31.07 -28.98 23.52
N ALA A 721 31.03 -27.91 22.70
CA ALA A 721 31.30 -26.54 23.16
C ALA A 721 30.27 -26.05 24.19
N VAL A 722 28.98 -26.31 23.96
CA VAL A 722 27.90 -25.95 24.88
C VAL A 722 28.00 -26.71 26.21
N LEU A 723 28.37 -27.99 26.19
CA LEU A 723 28.59 -28.77 27.41
C LEU A 723 29.77 -28.23 28.24
N ARG A 724 30.80 -27.69 27.60
CA ARG A 724 31.97 -27.10 28.27
C ARG A 724 31.66 -25.75 28.93
N GLU A 725 30.59 -25.07 28.53
CA GLU A 725 30.11 -23.84 29.16
C GLU A 725 29.32 -24.09 30.46
N HIS A 726 28.84 -25.32 30.67
CA HIS A 726 27.94 -25.66 31.78
C HIS A 726 28.48 -26.71 32.75
N LEU A 727 29.54 -27.45 32.38
CA LEU A 727 30.14 -28.51 33.20
C LEU A 727 31.65 -28.35 33.27
N SER A 728 32.24 -28.67 34.43
CA SER A 728 33.69 -28.65 34.60
C SER A 728 34.36 -29.85 33.90
N PRO A 729 35.63 -29.72 33.45
CA PRO A 729 36.33 -30.77 32.71
C PRO A 729 36.37 -32.12 33.45
N THR A 730 36.48 -32.08 34.78
CA THR A 730 36.52 -33.25 35.66
C THR A 730 35.20 -34.03 35.71
N VAL A 731 34.05 -33.36 35.54
CA VAL A 731 32.72 -33.99 35.51
C VAL A 731 32.46 -34.65 34.15
N ILE A 732 33.01 -34.07 33.08
CA ILE A 732 32.92 -34.62 31.73
C ILE A 732 33.77 -35.91 31.63
N GLU A 733 34.96 -35.94 32.23
CA GLU A 733 35.83 -37.15 32.24
C GLU A 733 35.30 -38.30 33.10
N THR A 734 34.65 -38.01 34.24
CA THR A 734 34.06 -39.07 35.08
C THR A 734 32.85 -39.74 34.43
N ALA A 735 32.07 -39.00 33.64
CA ALA A 735 30.93 -39.56 32.89
C ALA A 735 31.36 -40.49 31.74
N VAL A 736 32.55 -40.28 31.17
CA VAL A 736 33.10 -41.11 30.07
C VAL A 736 33.78 -42.37 30.62
N CYS A 737 34.42 -42.31 31.79
CA CYS A 737 35.11 -43.47 32.39
C CYS A 737 34.17 -44.51 33.03
N CYS A 738 32.98 -44.14 33.48
CA CYS A 738 32.07 -45.07 34.19
C CYS A 738 31.36 -46.12 33.31
N LYS A 739 31.60 -46.18 31.99
CA LYS A 739 30.99 -47.17 31.10
C LYS A 739 31.92 -48.30 30.61
N LEU A 740 33.18 -48.32 31.03
CA LEU A 740 34.16 -49.35 30.61
C LEU A 740 34.29 -50.54 31.58
N PHE A 741 33.54 -50.56 32.69
CA PHE A 741 33.50 -51.70 33.61
C PHE A 741 32.07 -52.21 33.73
N HIS A 742 31.64 -53.04 32.78
CA HIS A 742 30.68 -54.14 32.94
C HIS A 742 30.66 -54.89 31.60
N SER A 743 31.64 -55.79 31.44
CA SER A 743 31.66 -56.87 30.46
C SER A 743 31.67 -58.19 31.22
#